data_AF-A0A7C3XF35-F1
#
_entry.id   AF-A0A7C3XF35-F1
#
_cell.length_a   1.000
_cell.length_b   1.000
_cell.length_c   1.000
_cell.angle_alpha   90.00
_cell.angle_beta   90.00
_cell.angle_gamma   90.00
#
_symmetry.space_group_name_H-M   'P 1'
#
loop_
_entity.id
_entity.type
_entity.pdbx_description
1 polymer ?
#
loop_
_entity_poly.entity_id
_entity_poly.type
_entity_poly.pdbx_seq_one_letter_code
_entity_poly.pdbx_strand_id
1 'polypeptide(L)'
;MISSWIGLALLSGCWVFGLGYFHRPNGVVFSLLAIAAIPLLAVSRIERPDRRSSLYALLLLIPAWFLIPWPYRLAVFLMLAGLIWLLTPLETNWVTQVALGSVLAGSIMMAQGLGMWCYQYVTARSHDLPWPLPYIPYLMARIMGIDAALDGKDLAVHTMRQVHRLGATWELLIDPSTWCFLVGGWTIGLAARIRPSKAVLIATTVAVLLWLPLRTGLLIGAFMHAALRTGYDAGLDLMWPFWSGWVGLLLLCGPVLLAWALITGLRISQDHIAARPCHVPGLASALALAIGVCLIIVAGLHDPPGPRKAGRVMVDEHRSQWERTDRPFDTEWYGHESGYNYACIYDYCSRFYQMARLYRPIDANTLADCDVLIVKVPTERYDQAEIAAIREFVRKGGGLMLVGEHTSVFNTGVHLNDIAKEFGFRFRYDCLFDIDRTYEQPYRPAWVRHPVVQAIPSLDFAVSCSIAPGLSLGQAVIRSTGLKNLTADYHASNFYPQVQDHAHMRYGAFIQLWACRHGSGRVLAFTDSTIFSNFATFEEGKAELMLGMIEWLNHRNGPDIRPLAALAGIATAVAGLLVAIRRRTWRVVLLAAGILGCGLGGQAARAMNRMAFALPRPVRPYTLFVIDRTVCKGPLSKSGFIAGPRDGFGIFERWILRLGYFTSRRSGKDAFTGDVLVFFYPTGTVTDDFRQQLRRYVYHGGKVLILDSPENAESKTNGLLYGFGMSVDTHPAGAGLISPPQSWPVVQVESAFRIVGGQPFVWLNDQPVASTLRYGRGSVTVIGFGSRFTDQVMGVTGDVEPDQQLRAVFDLEYAILRYVVGQAGPKIE
;
A
#
# COMPACT_ATOMS: atom_id res chain seq x y z
N MET A 1 -19.93 -23.89 -27.65
CA MET A 1 -19.88 -24.15 -26.19
C MET A 1 -18.47 -24.03 -25.63
N ILE A 2 -17.46 -24.63 -26.25
CA ILE A 2 -16.06 -24.47 -25.80
C ILE A 2 -15.59 -23.00 -25.80
N SER A 3 -16.01 -22.19 -26.80
CA SER A 3 -15.68 -20.77 -26.88
C SER A 3 -16.06 -19.98 -25.62
N SER A 4 -17.22 -20.24 -25.02
CA SER A 4 -17.66 -19.58 -23.79
C SER A 4 -16.74 -19.90 -22.60
N TRP A 5 -16.24 -21.13 -22.51
CA TRP A 5 -15.28 -21.54 -21.48
C TRP A 5 -13.91 -20.90 -21.68
N ILE A 6 -13.45 -20.77 -22.93
CA ILE A 6 -12.22 -20.02 -23.25
C ILE A 6 -12.40 -18.54 -22.89
N GLY A 7 -13.52 -17.92 -23.24
CA GLY A 7 -13.83 -16.54 -22.85
C GLY A 7 -13.82 -16.35 -21.33
N LEU A 8 -14.42 -17.29 -20.57
CA LEU A 8 -14.35 -17.31 -19.12
C LEU A 8 -12.90 -17.42 -18.61
N ALA A 9 -12.07 -18.28 -19.21
CA ALA A 9 -10.67 -18.42 -18.82
C ALA A 9 -9.88 -17.10 -19.03
N LEU A 10 -10.10 -16.41 -20.14
CA LEU A 10 -9.49 -15.09 -20.38
C LEU A 10 -9.90 -14.05 -19.32
N LEU A 11 -11.20 -13.98 -18.98
CA LEU A 11 -11.67 -13.12 -17.88
C LEU A 11 -11.09 -13.51 -16.53
N SER A 12 -10.89 -14.81 -16.29
CA SER A 12 -10.39 -15.32 -15.02
C SER A 12 -8.91 -15.02 -14.83
N GLY A 13 -8.10 -15.19 -15.88
CA GLY A 13 -6.67 -14.90 -15.86
C GLY A 13 -6.35 -13.40 -15.90
N CYS A 14 -7.23 -12.55 -16.47
CA CYS A 14 -6.93 -11.13 -16.60
C CYS A 14 -6.73 -10.44 -15.24
N TRP A 15 -7.42 -10.88 -14.18
CA TRP A 15 -7.31 -10.28 -12.84
C TRP A 15 -5.90 -10.32 -12.24
N VAL A 16 -5.11 -11.36 -12.54
CA VAL A 16 -3.72 -11.47 -12.08
C VAL A 16 -2.88 -10.32 -12.65
N PHE A 17 -3.14 -9.91 -13.89
CA PHE A 17 -2.50 -8.75 -14.53
C PHE A 17 -3.13 -7.42 -14.11
N GLY A 18 -4.41 -7.41 -13.72
CA GLY A 18 -5.14 -6.17 -13.40
C GLY A 18 -4.96 -5.66 -11.96
N LEU A 19 -4.85 -6.57 -10.98
CA LEU A 19 -4.81 -6.22 -9.55
C LEU A 19 -3.42 -6.19 -8.95
N GLY A 20 -2.43 -6.69 -9.68
CA GLY A 20 -1.08 -6.89 -9.19
C GLY A 20 -0.98 -7.86 -8.02
N TYR A 21 -1.65 -9.01 -8.15
CA TYR A 21 -1.62 -10.04 -7.11
C TYR A 21 -0.22 -10.69 -6.99
N PHE A 22 0.49 -10.82 -8.11
CA PHE A 22 1.86 -11.36 -8.18
C PHE A 22 2.86 -10.35 -8.73
N HIS A 23 2.58 -9.80 -9.92
CA HIS A 23 3.43 -8.81 -10.60
C HIS A 23 2.74 -7.47 -10.67
N ARG A 24 3.45 -6.38 -10.95
CA ARG A 24 2.87 -5.04 -11.09
C ARG A 24 1.71 -5.03 -12.11
N PRO A 25 0.64 -4.25 -11.85
CA PRO A 25 -0.52 -4.21 -12.74
C PRO A 25 -0.16 -3.79 -14.17
N ASN A 26 -0.58 -4.59 -15.15
CA ASN A 26 -0.50 -4.29 -16.57
C ASN A 26 -1.91 -4.05 -17.14
N GLY A 27 -2.30 -2.78 -17.18
CA GLY A 27 -3.63 -2.36 -17.65
C GLY A 27 -3.91 -2.71 -19.11
N VAL A 28 -2.87 -2.82 -19.95
CA VAL A 28 -3.01 -3.17 -21.37
C VAL A 28 -3.38 -4.65 -21.50
N VAL A 29 -2.61 -5.55 -20.89
CA VAL A 29 -2.90 -7.00 -20.92
C VAL A 29 -4.25 -7.31 -20.29
N PHE A 30 -4.54 -6.69 -19.13
CA PHE A 30 -5.85 -6.80 -18.48
C PHE A 30 -7.01 -6.44 -19.43
N SER A 31 -6.90 -5.30 -20.11
CA SER A 31 -7.96 -4.82 -21.01
C SER A 31 -8.08 -5.67 -22.27
N LEU A 32 -6.97 -6.10 -22.87
CA LEU A 32 -6.95 -6.95 -24.06
C LEU A 32 -7.61 -8.31 -23.79
N LEU A 33 -7.27 -8.97 -22.68
CA LEU A 33 -7.88 -10.24 -22.30
C LEU A 33 -9.38 -10.08 -22.02
N ALA A 34 -9.78 -8.99 -21.35
CA ALA A 34 -11.18 -8.69 -21.09
C ALA A 34 -12.00 -8.45 -22.37
N ILE A 35 -11.44 -7.70 -23.32
CA ILE A 35 -12.10 -7.41 -24.61
C ILE A 35 -12.14 -8.66 -25.49
N ALA A 36 -11.07 -9.45 -25.55
CA ALA A 36 -11.00 -10.69 -26.32
C ALA A 36 -12.03 -11.74 -25.86
N ALA A 37 -12.42 -11.71 -24.58
CA ALA A 37 -13.46 -12.59 -24.05
C ALA A 37 -14.87 -12.30 -24.59
N ILE A 38 -15.16 -11.05 -25.01
CA ILE A 38 -16.50 -10.62 -25.45
C ILE A 38 -17.03 -11.46 -26.63
N PRO A 39 -16.33 -11.55 -27.79
CA PRO A 39 -16.82 -12.35 -28.91
C PRO A 39 -16.92 -13.85 -28.58
N LEU A 40 -16.05 -14.35 -27.69
CA LEU A 40 -16.08 -15.75 -27.25
C LEU A 40 -17.30 -16.05 -26.37
N LEU A 41 -17.70 -15.08 -25.55
CA LEU A 41 -18.91 -15.15 -24.72
C LEU A 41 -20.19 -14.83 -25.48
N ALA A 42 -20.11 -14.16 -26.63
CA ALA A 42 -21.25 -13.84 -27.50
C ALA A 42 -21.99 -15.10 -28.02
N VAL A 43 -21.31 -16.26 -28.05
CA VAL A 43 -21.95 -17.55 -28.41
C VAL A 43 -22.85 -18.09 -27.29
N SER A 44 -22.75 -17.52 -26.09
CA SER A 44 -23.52 -17.95 -24.91
C SER A 44 -24.97 -17.47 -25.04
N ARG A 45 -25.92 -18.41 -25.02
CA ARG A 45 -27.36 -18.09 -25.07
C ARG A 45 -27.85 -17.59 -23.70
N ILE A 46 -27.63 -16.31 -23.42
CA ILE A 46 -28.21 -15.62 -22.25
C ILE A 46 -29.54 -14.96 -22.62
N GLU A 47 -30.36 -14.68 -21.61
CA GLU A 47 -31.66 -14.04 -21.80
C GLU A 47 -31.50 -12.56 -22.17
N ARG A 48 -32.11 -12.13 -23.28
CA ARG A 48 -32.12 -10.72 -23.68
C ARG A 48 -32.99 -9.93 -22.69
N PRO A 49 -32.45 -8.92 -21.98
CA PRO A 49 -33.26 -8.06 -21.14
C PRO A 49 -34.25 -7.27 -22.00
N ASP A 50 -35.47 -7.06 -21.49
CA ASP A 50 -36.45 -6.21 -22.14
C ASP A 50 -36.02 -4.74 -22.12
N ARG A 51 -36.58 -3.92 -23.02
CA ARG A 51 -36.20 -2.51 -23.17
C ARG A 51 -36.30 -1.71 -21.87
N ARG A 52 -37.31 -1.96 -21.03
CA ARG A 52 -37.50 -1.24 -19.75
C ARG A 52 -36.44 -1.67 -18.74
N SER A 53 -36.18 -2.96 -18.62
CA SER A 53 -35.13 -3.50 -17.75
C SER A 53 -33.74 -2.98 -18.15
N SER A 54 -33.44 -2.90 -19.45
CA SER A 54 -32.19 -2.31 -19.94
C SER A 54 -32.07 -0.82 -19.56
N LEU A 55 -33.13 -0.03 -19.71
CA LEU A 55 -33.15 1.38 -19.31
C LEU A 55 -32.94 1.56 -17.80
N TYR A 56 -33.63 0.79 -16.96
CA TYR A 56 -33.43 0.86 -15.51
C TYR A 56 -32.02 0.44 -15.09
N ALA A 57 -31.47 -0.62 -15.70
CA ALA A 57 -30.09 -1.02 -15.43
C ALA A 57 -29.09 0.08 -15.83
N LEU A 58 -29.29 0.75 -16.97
CA LEU A 58 -28.46 1.90 -17.36
C LEU A 58 -28.52 3.04 -16.34
N LEU A 59 -29.73 3.42 -15.89
CA LEU A 59 -29.91 4.48 -14.88
C LEU A 59 -29.18 4.17 -13.56
N LEU A 60 -29.05 2.91 -13.18
CA LEU A 60 -28.32 2.48 -11.97
C LEU A 60 -26.82 2.34 -12.21
N LEU A 61 -26.40 1.87 -13.39
CA LEU A 61 -24.99 1.64 -13.72
C LEU A 61 -24.22 2.92 -14.04
N ILE A 62 -24.86 3.95 -14.61
CA ILE A 62 -24.22 5.24 -14.91
C ILE A 62 -23.61 5.87 -13.65
N PRO A 63 -24.35 6.11 -12.55
CA PRO A 63 -23.75 6.61 -11.32
C PRO A 63 -22.75 5.61 -10.73
N ALA A 64 -23.03 4.30 -10.80
CA ALA A 64 -22.12 3.27 -10.29
C ALA A 64 -20.74 3.31 -10.99
N TRP A 65 -20.67 3.63 -12.28
CA TRP A 65 -19.42 3.74 -13.04
C TRP A 65 -18.48 4.82 -12.49
N PHE A 66 -19.04 5.94 -11.99
CA PHE A 66 -18.27 6.99 -11.33
C PHE A 66 -17.85 6.62 -9.90
N LEU A 67 -18.64 5.79 -9.21
CA LEU A 67 -18.39 5.40 -7.82
C LEU A 67 -17.38 4.24 -7.70
N ILE A 68 -17.38 3.30 -8.64
CA ILE A 68 -16.52 2.11 -8.59
C ILE A 68 -15.08 2.44 -9.07
N PRO A 69 -14.03 2.02 -8.33
CA PRO A 69 -12.64 2.28 -8.69
C PRO A 69 -12.12 1.38 -9.83
N TRP A 70 -11.06 1.83 -10.51
CA TRP A 70 -10.27 0.96 -11.41
C TRP A 70 -9.54 -0.13 -10.61
N PRO A 71 -9.39 -1.36 -11.12
CA PRO A 71 -9.82 -1.89 -12.42
C PRO A 71 -11.26 -2.39 -12.51
N TYR A 72 -11.98 -2.48 -11.38
CA TYR A 72 -13.37 -2.99 -11.32
C TYR A 72 -14.35 -2.17 -12.18
N ARG A 73 -14.04 -0.89 -12.43
CA ARG A 73 -14.79 -0.01 -13.32
C ARG A 73 -14.95 -0.56 -14.74
N LEU A 74 -14.00 -1.34 -15.25
CA LEU A 74 -14.09 -1.95 -16.59
C LEU A 74 -15.31 -2.88 -16.69
N ALA A 75 -15.60 -3.65 -15.63
CA ALA A 75 -16.77 -4.53 -15.58
C ALA A 75 -18.08 -3.74 -15.78
N VAL A 76 -18.21 -2.60 -15.08
CA VAL A 76 -19.36 -1.69 -15.19
C VAL A 76 -19.46 -1.10 -16.59
N PHE A 77 -18.33 -0.67 -17.17
CA PHE A 77 -18.27 -0.15 -18.53
C PHE A 77 -18.74 -1.18 -19.57
N LEU A 78 -18.31 -2.44 -19.47
CA LEU A 78 -18.75 -3.50 -20.39
C LEU A 78 -20.26 -3.76 -20.31
N MET A 79 -20.85 -3.70 -19.12
CA MET A 79 -22.30 -3.79 -18.95
C MET A 79 -23.02 -2.58 -19.56
N LEU A 80 -22.53 -1.36 -19.33
CA LEU A 80 -23.09 -0.13 -19.92
C LEU A 80 -23.05 -0.19 -21.45
N ALA A 81 -21.89 -0.49 -22.04
CA ALA A 81 -21.71 -0.59 -23.48
C ALA A 81 -22.64 -1.64 -24.10
N GLY A 82 -22.72 -2.82 -23.49
CA GLY A 82 -23.62 -3.89 -23.95
C GLY A 82 -25.09 -3.50 -23.86
N LEU A 83 -25.53 -2.86 -22.78
CA LEU A 83 -26.91 -2.41 -22.63
C LEU A 83 -27.28 -1.27 -23.58
N ILE A 84 -26.37 -0.33 -23.84
CA ILE A 84 -26.57 0.74 -24.83
C ILE A 84 -26.75 0.13 -26.23
N TRP A 85 -25.89 -0.81 -26.62
CA TRP A 85 -26.03 -1.50 -27.91
C TRP A 85 -27.31 -2.34 -28.02
N LEU A 86 -27.84 -2.89 -26.92
CA LEU A 86 -29.13 -3.60 -26.97
C LEU A 86 -30.34 -2.67 -27.20
N LEU A 87 -30.17 -1.36 -26.99
CA LEU A 87 -31.19 -0.33 -27.18
C LEU A 87 -31.08 0.39 -28.53
N THR A 88 -30.00 0.17 -29.30
CA THR A 88 -29.86 0.77 -30.64
C THR A 88 -30.73 0.03 -31.66
N PRO A 89 -31.21 0.71 -32.71
CA PRO A 89 -32.05 0.11 -33.75
C PRO A 89 -31.28 -0.81 -34.73
N LEU A 90 -30.04 -1.20 -34.41
CA LEU A 90 -29.21 -2.03 -35.27
C LEU A 90 -29.57 -3.52 -35.08
N GLU A 91 -30.57 -3.99 -35.82
CA GLU A 91 -31.12 -5.35 -35.70
C GLU A 91 -30.30 -6.42 -36.44
N THR A 92 -28.98 -6.44 -36.27
CA THR A 92 -28.18 -7.58 -36.75
C THR A 92 -27.96 -8.60 -35.62
N ASN A 93 -28.07 -9.88 -35.96
CA ASN A 93 -27.90 -10.98 -35.00
C ASN A 93 -26.53 -10.92 -34.31
N TRP A 94 -25.46 -10.59 -35.03
CA TRP A 94 -24.11 -10.54 -34.47
C TRP A 94 -23.93 -9.39 -33.47
N VAL A 95 -24.48 -8.19 -33.73
CA VAL A 95 -24.44 -7.04 -32.80
C VAL A 95 -25.14 -7.40 -31.49
N THR A 96 -26.31 -8.04 -31.59
CA THR A 96 -27.06 -8.46 -30.41
C THR A 96 -26.27 -9.47 -29.57
N GLN A 97 -25.61 -10.44 -30.21
CA GLN A 97 -24.79 -11.44 -29.50
C GLN A 97 -23.56 -10.80 -28.82
N VAL A 98 -22.87 -9.88 -29.51
CA VAL A 98 -21.73 -9.15 -28.93
C VAL A 98 -22.17 -8.30 -27.75
N ALA A 99 -23.31 -7.61 -27.87
CA ALA A 99 -23.86 -6.79 -26.79
C ALA A 99 -24.20 -7.63 -25.55
N LEU A 100 -24.82 -8.80 -25.74
CA LEU A 100 -25.08 -9.76 -24.66
C LEU A 100 -23.80 -10.34 -24.06
N GLY A 101 -22.81 -10.67 -24.91
CA GLY A 101 -21.48 -11.10 -24.47
C GLY A 101 -20.79 -10.06 -23.59
N SER A 102 -20.94 -8.77 -23.91
CA SER A 102 -20.40 -7.66 -23.11
C SER A 102 -21.08 -7.54 -21.75
N VAL A 103 -22.41 -7.65 -21.68
CA VAL A 103 -23.14 -7.66 -20.40
C VAL A 103 -22.73 -8.86 -19.54
N LEU A 104 -22.59 -10.04 -20.15
CA LEU A 104 -22.15 -11.24 -19.43
C LEU A 104 -20.71 -11.11 -18.93
N ALA A 105 -19.80 -10.61 -19.77
CA ALA A 105 -18.41 -10.38 -19.40
C ALA A 105 -18.30 -9.43 -18.20
N GLY A 106 -19.01 -8.29 -18.23
CA GLY A 106 -19.03 -7.36 -17.11
C GLY A 106 -19.67 -7.95 -15.83
N SER A 107 -20.68 -8.81 -15.97
CA SER A 107 -21.29 -9.52 -14.84
C SER A 107 -20.30 -10.52 -14.19
N ILE A 108 -19.61 -11.32 -15.02
CA ILE A 108 -18.58 -12.27 -14.58
C ILE A 108 -17.45 -11.53 -13.88
N MET A 109 -16.93 -10.46 -14.50
CA MET A 109 -15.86 -9.66 -13.94
C MET A 109 -16.25 -9.05 -12.58
N MET A 110 -17.49 -8.57 -12.42
CA MET A 110 -17.92 -8.04 -11.12
C MET A 110 -17.91 -9.13 -10.02
N ALA A 111 -18.41 -10.33 -10.34
CA ALA A 111 -18.38 -11.46 -9.41
C ALA A 111 -16.94 -11.91 -9.09
N GLN A 112 -16.08 -12.00 -10.11
CA GLN A 112 -14.66 -12.32 -9.95
C GLN A 112 -13.91 -11.28 -9.12
N GLY A 113 -14.23 -10.00 -9.28
CA GLY A 113 -13.65 -8.94 -8.47
C GLY A 113 -13.95 -9.10 -6.97
N LEU A 114 -15.18 -9.45 -6.62
CA LEU A 114 -15.55 -9.83 -5.25
C LEU A 114 -14.83 -11.12 -4.81
N GLY A 115 -14.76 -12.11 -5.72
CA GLY A 115 -14.01 -13.34 -5.51
C GLY A 115 -12.55 -13.10 -5.16
N MET A 116 -11.87 -12.19 -5.87
CA MET A 116 -10.49 -11.81 -5.62
C MET A 116 -10.30 -11.12 -4.28
N TRP A 117 -11.25 -10.25 -3.89
CA TRP A 117 -11.22 -9.63 -2.57
C TRP A 117 -11.31 -10.68 -1.45
N CYS A 118 -12.20 -11.67 -1.58
CA CYS A 118 -12.32 -12.80 -0.66
C CYS A 118 -11.05 -13.66 -0.64
N TYR A 119 -10.50 -13.97 -1.82
CA TYR A 119 -9.28 -14.77 -1.96
C TYR A 119 -8.12 -14.12 -1.21
N GLN A 120 -7.84 -12.84 -1.49
CA GLN A 120 -6.82 -12.06 -0.78
C GLN A 120 -7.06 -12.00 0.73
N TYR A 121 -8.33 -11.90 1.15
CA TYR A 121 -8.66 -11.87 2.58
C TYR A 121 -8.32 -13.19 3.27
N VAL A 122 -8.59 -14.32 2.63
CA VAL A 122 -8.31 -15.65 3.19
C VAL A 122 -6.82 -15.95 3.16
N THR A 123 -6.14 -15.77 2.02
CA THR A 123 -4.72 -16.12 1.86
C THR A 123 -3.81 -15.26 2.72
N ALA A 124 -4.12 -13.97 2.89
CA ALA A 124 -3.36 -13.10 3.79
C ALA A 124 -3.40 -13.52 5.27
N ARG A 125 -4.46 -14.22 5.69
CA ARG A 125 -4.53 -14.77 7.05
C ARG A 125 -3.72 -16.06 7.18
N SER A 126 -3.76 -16.91 6.17
CA SER A 126 -3.00 -18.16 6.13
C SER A 126 -2.72 -18.57 4.69
N HIS A 127 -1.45 -18.60 4.29
CA HIS A 127 -1.02 -19.20 3.02
C HIS A 127 -1.09 -20.72 3.06
N ASP A 128 -0.74 -21.31 4.21
CA ASP A 128 -0.62 -22.76 4.33
C ASP A 128 -1.98 -23.45 4.26
N LEU A 129 -2.00 -24.60 3.59
CA LEU A 129 -3.11 -25.51 3.58
C LEU A 129 -3.33 -26.11 4.99
N PRO A 130 -4.55 -26.04 5.54
CA PRO A 130 -4.87 -26.71 6.80
C PRO A 130 -4.87 -28.23 6.62
N TRP A 131 -4.50 -28.98 7.66
CA TRP A 131 -4.59 -30.43 7.65
C TRP A 131 -6.04 -30.89 7.40
N PRO A 132 -6.30 -31.92 6.56
CA PRO A 132 -5.35 -32.82 5.87
C PRO A 132 -4.98 -32.40 4.44
N LEU A 133 -5.27 -31.18 4.00
CA LEU A 133 -5.08 -30.77 2.60
C LEU A 133 -3.63 -30.84 2.07
N PRO A 134 -2.55 -30.70 2.87
CA PRO A 134 -1.19 -30.93 2.38
C PRO A 134 -0.93 -32.34 1.81
N TYR A 135 -1.77 -33.34 2.08
CA TYR A 135 -1.65 -34.65 1.43
C TYR A 135 -1.93 -34.61 -0.08
N ILE A 136 -2.65 -33.60 -0.58
CA ILE A 136 -2.94 -33.45 -2.01
C ILE A 136 -1.63 -33.21 -2.81
N PRO A 137 -0.85 -32.15 -2.57
CA PRO A 137 0.43 -31.96 -3.27
C PRO A 137 1.40 -33.13 -3.04
N TYR A 138 1.42 -33.72 -1.84
CA TYR A 138 2.24 -34.90 -1.54
C TYR A 138 1.90 -36.10 -2.44
N LEU A 139 0.63 -36.48 -2.52
CA LEU A 139 0.20 -37.61 -3.34
C LEU A 139 0.49 -37.37 -4.82
N MET A 140 0.28 -36.13 -5.29
CA MET A 140 0.53 -35.79 -6.68
C MET A 140 2.03 -35.83 -7.03
N ALA A 141 2.90 -35.37 -6.13
CA ALA A 141 4.35 -35.52 -6.30
C ALA A 141 4.74 -37.00 -6.41
N ARG A 142 4.22 -37.85 -5.51
CA ARG A 142 4.47 -39.31 -5.53
C ARG A 142 3.99 -39.98 -6.83
N ILE A 143 2.80 -39.61 -7.31
CA ILE A 143 2.26 -40.12 -8.59
C ILE A 143 3.14 -39.74 -9.78
N MET A 144 3.76 -38.56 -9.74
CA MET A 144 4.69 -38.11 -10.78
C MET A 144 6.09 -38.74 -10.67
N GLY A 145 6.28 -39.70 -9.75
CA GLY A 145 7.58 -40.34 -9.53
C GLY A 145 8.57 -39.46 -8.78
N ILE A 146 8.12 -38.37 -8.16
CA ILE A 146 8.96 -37.50 -7.35
C ILE A 146 9.01 -38.08 -5.94
N ASP A 147 10.20 -38.38 -5.48
CA ASP A 147 10.38 -38.80 -4.10
C ASP A 147 10.20 -37.60 -3.17
N ALA A 148 9.13 -37.68 -2.39
CA ALA A 148 8.63 -36.59 -1.59
C ALA A 148 8.24 -37.09 -0.20
N ALA A 149 8.45 -36.24 0.80
CA ALA A 149 7.98 -36.44 2.17
C ALA A 149 7.21 -35.20 2.64
N LEU A 150 6.20 -35.39 3.48
CA LEU A 150 5.44 -34.29 4.07
C LEU A 150 6.02 -33.96 5.45
N ASP A 151 6.54 -32.75 5.62
CA ASP A 151 7.06 -32.21 6.88
C ASP A 151 6.17 -31.05 7.33
N GLY A 152 5.17 -31.36 8.16
CA GLY A 152 4.17 -30.38 8.62
C GLY A 152 3.37 -29.76 7.48
N LYS A 153 3.76 -28.54 7.08
CA LYS A 153 3.12 -27.73 6.03
C LYS A 153 3.96 -27.63 4.77
N ASP A 154 5.13 -28.26 4.74
CA ASP A 154 6.03 -28.25 3.61
C ASP A 154 6.13 -29.65 3.00
N LEU A 155 6.27 -29.69 1.69
CA LEU A 155 6.59 -30.87 0.92
C LEU A 155 8.11 -30.88 0.67
N ALA A 156 8.83 -31.77 1.34
CA ALA A 156 10.24 -31.99 1.09
C ALA A 156 10.40 -32.83 -0.19
N VAL A 157 11.01 -32.25 -1.21
CA VAL A 157 11.39 -32.91 -2.47
C VAL A 157 12.88 -32.75 -2.68
N HIS A 158 13.59 -33.79 -3.13
CA HIS A 158 15.05 -33.76 -3.20
C HIS A 158 15.56 -33.68 -4.65
N THR A 159 16.63 -32.92 -4.85
CA THR A 159 17.50 -33.02 -6.04
C THR A 159 18.91 -33.40 -5.62
N MET A 160 19.83 -33.61 -6.57
CA MET A 160 21.23 -33.92 -6.24
C MET A 160 21.94 -32.84 -5.43
N ARG A 161 21.46 -31.58 -5.46
CA ARG A 161 22.08 -30.44 -4.76
C ARG A 161 21.57 -30.28 -3.34
N GLN A 162 20.25 -30.34 -3.15
CA GLN A 162 19.62 -30.03 -1.86
C GLN A 162 18.20 -30.61 -1.77
N VAL A 163 17.68 -30.64 -0.54
CA VAL A 163 16.25 -30.85 -0.28
C VAL A 163 15.53 -29.51 -0.38
N HIS A 164 14.56 -29.43 -1.28
CA HIS A 164 13.66 -28.29 -1.43
C HIS A 164 12.44 -28.51 -0.57
N ARG A 165 12.20 -27.63 0.39
CA ARG A 165 11.00 -27.64 1.23
C ARG A 165 9.93 -26.78 0.58
N LEU A 166 9.15 -27.34 -0.34
CA LEU A 166 8.12 -26.61 -1.08
C LEU A 166 6.88 -26.37 -0.22
N GLY A 167 6.45 -25.13 -0.05
CA GLY A 167 5.24 -24.82 0.73
C GLY A 167 3.96 -25.43 0.17
N ALA A 168 3.20 -26.17 1.01
CA ALA A 168 1.86 -26.61 0.65
C ALA A 168 0.85 -25.48 0.91
N THR A 169 0.64 -24.62 -0.10
CA THR A 169 -0.15 -23.39 0.04
C THR A 169 -1.45 -23.39 -0.76
N TRP A 170 -2.36 -22.47 -0.39
CA TRP A 170 -3.56 -22.19 -1.18
C TRP A 170 -3.22 -21.72 -2.59
N GLU A 171 -2.19 -20.90 -2.76
CA GLU A 171 -1.74 -20.41 -4.06
C GLU A 171 -1.22 -21.54 -4.95
N LEU A 172 -0.54 -22.53 -4.35
CA LEU A 172 -0.10 -23.73 -5.05
C LEU A 172 -1.29 -24.60 -5.47
N LEU A 173 -2.27 -24.82 -4.59
CA LEU A 173 -3.41 -25.70 -4.90
C LEU A 173 -4.40 -25.02 -5.87
N ILE A 174 -4.91 -23.85 -5.48
CA ILE A 174 -5.93 -23.06 -6.19
C ILE A 174 -5.45 -21.62 -6.35
N ASP A 175 -4.80 -21.32 -7.48
CA ASP A 175 -4.36 -19.96 -7.79
C ASP A 175 -5.52 -19.00 -8.06
N PRO A 176 -5.27 -17.68 -8.05
CA PRO A 176 -6.30 -16.67 -8.32
C PRO A 176 -7.08 -16.88 -9.62
N SER A 177 -6.42 -17.35 -10.69
CA SER A 177 -7.06 -17.56 -12.00
C SER A 177 -8.04 -18.72 -11.94
N THR A 178 -7.65 -19.83 -11.31
CA THR A 178 -8.52 -21.00 -11.11
C THR A 178 -9.70 -20.67 -10.20
N TRP A 179 -9.48 -19.90 -9.15
CA TRP A 179 -10.54 -19.38 -8.30
C TRP A 179 -11.53 -18.49 -9.08
N CYS A 180 -11.03 -17.54 -9.87
CA CYS A 180 -11.87 -16.70 -10.72
C CYS A 180 -12.64 -17.50 -11.79
N PHE A 181 -12.07 -18.60 -12.29
CA PHE A 181 -12.75 -19.50 -13.23
C PHE A 181 -13.95 -20.17 -12.57
N LEU A 182 -13.80 -20.65 -11.34
CA LEU A 182 -14.90 -21.21 -10.56
C LEU A 182 -16.01 -20.18 -10.34
N VAL A 183 -15.67 -18.98 -9.85
CA VAL A 183 -16.61 -17.89 -9.59
C VAL A 183 -17.34 -17.43 -10.86
N GLY A 184 -16.61 -17.28 -11.97
CA GLY A 184 -17.22 -16.88 -13.23
C GLY A 184 -18.07 -17.98 -13.85
N GLY A 185 -17.70 -19.26 -13.72
CA GLY A 185 -18.54 -20.38 -14.12
C GLY A 185 -19.83 -20.47 -13.31
N TRP A 186 -19.78 -20.17 -12.00
CA TRP A 186 -20.99 -20.02 -11.19
C TRP A 186 -21.88 -18.86 -11.68
N THR A 187 -21.26 -17.75 -12.08
CA THR A 187 -21.99 -16.61 -12.64
C THR A 187 -22.68 -16.98 -13.95
N ILE A 188 -22.01 -17.72 -14.85
CA ILE A 188 -22.62 -18.26 -16.07
C ILE A 188 -23.77 -19.21 -15.72
N GLY A 189 -23.59 -20.13 -14.76
CA GLY A 189 -24.64 -21.05 -14.33
C GLY A 189 -25.89 -20.32 -13.83
N LEU A 190 -25.73 -19.23 -13.08
CA LEU A 190 -26.84 -18.40 -12.62
C LEU A 190 -27.49 -17.58 -13.74
N ALA A 191 -26.71 -17.13 -14.73
CA ALA A 191 -27.18 -16.31 -15.86
C ALA A 191 -27.80 -17.11 -17.02
N ALA A 192 -27.37 -18.35 -17.24
CA ALA A 192 -27.76 -19.16 -18.40
C ALA A 192 -29.24 -19.58 -18.38
N ARG A 193 -29.84 -19.63 -19.57
CA ARG A 193 -31.24 -20.06 -19.79
C ARG A 193 -31.42 -21.59 -19.77
N ILE A 194 -30.31 -22.33 -19.78
CA ILE A 194 -30.27 -23.78 -19.98
C ILE A 194 -30.55 -24.46 -18.64
N ARG A 195 -31.65 -25.21 -18.54
CA ARG A 195 -31.76 -26.21 -17.48
C ARG A 195 -30.86 -27.39 -17.85
N PRO A 196 -30.07 -27.92 -16.91
CA PRO A 196 -29.99 -27.44 -15.53
C PRO A 196 -28.90 -26.35 -15.41
N SER A 197 -29.28 -25.14 -14.98
CA SER A 197 -28.33 -24.12 -14.50
C SER A 197 -27.46 -24.66 -13.36
N LYS A 198 -28.04 -25.58 -12.58
CA LYS A 198 -27.35 -26.41 -11.59
C LYS A 198 -26.28 -27.31 -12.20
N ALA A 199 -26.47 -27.83 -13.42
CA ALA A 199 -25.50 -28.70 -14.06
C ALA A 199 -24.27 -27.92 -14.52
N VAL A 200 -24.42 -26.68 -14.99
CA VAL A 200 -23.27 -25.80 -15.25
C VAL A 200 -22.51 -25.52 -13.95
N LEU A 201 -23.22 -25.17 -12.88
CA LEU A 201 -22.64 -24.94 -11.55
C LEU A 201 -21.86 -26.16 -11.03
N ILE A 202 -22.48 -27.34 -11.09
CA ILE A 202 -21.89 -28.62 -10.67
C ILE A 202 -20.73 -28.98 -11.59
N ALA A 203 -20.89 -28.90 -12.91
CA ALA A 203 -19.86 -29.24 -13.87
C ALA A 203 -18.62 -28.36 -13.72
N THR A 204 -18.75 -27.05 -13.56
CA THR A 204 -17.60 -26.18 -13.27
C THR A 204 -16.94 -26.56 -11.96
N THR A 205 -17.72 -26.79 -10.90
CA THR A 205 -17.18 -27.15 -9.58
C THR A 205 -16.42 -28.47 -9.64
N VAL A 206 -17.02 -29.50 -10.24
CA VAL A 206 -16.40 -30.82 -10.42
C VAL A 206 -15.18 -30.74 -11.34
N ALA A 207 -15.25 -30.00 -12.46
CA ALA A 207 -14.12 -29.80 -13.36
C ALA A 207 -12.92 -29.18 -12.63
N VAL A 208 -13.16 -28.14 -11.82
CA VAL A 208 -12.10 -27.52 -11.01
C VAL A 208 -11.57 -28.52 -9.98
N LEU A 209 -12.44 -29.16 -9.18
CA LEU A 209 -12.01 -30.11 -8.15
C LEU A 209 -11.19 -31.28 -8.71
N LEU A 210 -11.54 -31.80 -9.89
CA LEU A 210 -10.78 -32.85 -10.58
C LEU A 210 -9.45 -32.32 -11.14
N TRP A 211 -9.39 -31.05 -11.52
CA TRP A 211 -8.19 -30.42 -12.07
C TRP A 211 -7.14 -30.06 -11.00
N LEU A 212 -7.56 -29.61 -9.80
CA LEU A 212 -6.65 -29.08 -8.79
C LEU A 212 -5.47 -30.02 -8.44
N PRO A 213 -5.66 -31.34 -8.24
CA PRO A 213 -4.55 -32.24 -7.96
C PRO A 213 -3.58 -32.33 -9.14
N LEU A 214 -4.09 -32.54 -10.36
CA LEU A 214 -3.27 -32.64 -11.57
C LEU A 214 -2.48 -31.35 -11.82
N ARG A 215 -3.13 -30.18 -11.68
CA ARG A 215 -2.50 -28.86 -11.76
C ARG A 215 -1.32 -28.74 -10.78
N THR A 216 -1.55 -29.14 -9.54
CA THR A 216 -0.54 -29.11 -8.48
C THR A 216 0.65 -29.99 -8.85
N GLY A 217 0.40 -31.22 -9.32
CA GLY A 217 1.43 -32.10 -9.84
C GLY A 217 2.24 -31.45 -10.95
N LEU A 218 1.58 -30.92 -11.99
CA LEU A 218 2.26 -30.27 -13.13
C LEU A 218 3.21 -29.15 -12.69
N LEU A 219 2.80 -28.33 -11.72
CA LEU A 219 3.65 -27.26 -11.18
C LEU A 219 4.85 -27.80 -10.39
N ILE A 220 4.64 -28.81 -9.53
CA ILE A 220 5.73 -29.47 -8.81
C ILE A 220 6.70 -30.13 -9.80
N GLY A 221 6.18 -30.81 -10.82
CA GLY A 221 6.99 -31.41 -11.89
C GLY A 221 7.78 -30.37 -12.69
N ALA A 222 7.16 -29.24 -13.04
CA ALA A 222 7.86 -28.14 -13.72
C ALA A 222 8.96 -27.54 -12.86
N PHE A 223 8.70 -27.34 -11.56
CA PHE A 223 9.70 -26.89 -10.59
C PHE A 223 10.87 -27.88 -10.50
N MET A 224 10.60 -29.18 -10.32
CA MET A 224 11.64 -30.21 -10.23
C MET A 224 12.44 -30.34 -11.52
N HIS A 225 11.78 -30.26 -12.67
CA HIS A 225 12.44 -30.28 -13.97
C HIS A 225 13.36 -29.07 -14.17
N ALA A 226 12.92 -27.88 -13.76
CA ALA A 226 13.77 -26.69 -13.76
C ALA A 226 14.96 -26.87 -12.81
N ALA A 227 14.72 -27.37 -11.59
CA ALA A 227 15.77 -27.63 -10.60
C ALA A 227 16.86 -28.59 -11.10
N LEU A 228 16.48 -29.65 -11.82
CA LEU A 228 17.39 -30.65 -12.37
C LEU A 228 18.16 -30.14 -13.61
N ARG A 229 17.64 -29.14 -14.33
CA ARG A 229 18.29 -28.55 -15.51
C ARG A 229 19.18 -27.36 -15.19
N THR A 230 18.97 -26.71 -14.05
CA THR A 230 19.85 -25.64 -13.58
C THR A 230 21.22 -26.22 -13.25
N GLY A 231 22.27 -25.60 -13.82
CA GLY A 231 23.66 -26.01 -13.59
C GLY A 231 24.02 -26.07 -12.10
N TYR A 232 24.98 -26.91 -11.74
CA TYR A 232 25.31 -27.19 -10.33
C TYR A 232 25.72 -25.93 -9.55
N ASP A 233 26.40 -24.98 -10.18
CA ASP A 233 26.87 -23.75 -9.53
C ASP A 233 25.91 -22.55 -9.67
N ALA A 234 24.83 -22.68 -10.46
CA ALA A 234 23.90 -21.58 -10.69
C ALA A 234 22.93 -21.39 -9.50
N GLY A 235 22.44 -20.17 -9.30
CA GLY A 235 21.39 -19.86 -8.31
C GLY A 235 20.09 -20.63 -8.60
N LEU A 236 19.35 -20.97 -7.54
CA LEU A 236 18.11 -21.75 -7.64
C LEU A 236 16.87 -20.85 -7.56
N ASP A 237 16.78 -19.88 -8.47
CA ASP A 237 15.62 -18.99 -8.58
C ASP A 237 14.46 -19.65 -9.35
N LEU A 238 13.86 -20.66 -8.73
CA LEU A 238 12.99 -21.63 -9.39
C LEU A 238 11.51 -21.39 -9.18
N MET A 239 11.16 -20.38 -8.38
CA MET A 239 9.77 -20.13 -7.97
C MET A 239 8.92 -19.38 -9.00
N TRP A 240 9.53 -18.92 -10.10
CA TRP A 240 8.83 -18.18 -11.16
C TRP A 240 7.56 -18.85 -11.73
N PRO A 241 7.45 -20.20 -11.86
CA PRO A 241 6.24 -20.81 -12.42
C PRO A 241 5.01 -20.62 -11.52
N PHE A 242 5.22 -20.44 -10.21
CA PHE A 242 4.14 -20.40 -9.22
C PHE A 242 3.43 -19.05 -9.16
N TRP A 243 4.09 -17.97 -9.57
CA TRP A 243 3.53 -16.62 -9.61
C TRP A 243 3.42 -16.04 -11.03
N SER A 244 3.72 -16.83 -12.07
CA SER A 244 3.54 -16.42 -13.47
C SER A 244 2.06 -16.40 -13.86
N GLY A 245 1.54 -15.21 -14.17
CA GLY A 245 0.16 -15.04 -14.68
C GLY A 245 -0.09 -15.79 -16.00
N TRP A 246 0.94 -15.96 -16.83
CA TRP A 246 0.84 -16.71 -18.10
C TRP A 246 0.75 -18.20 -17.88
N VAL A 247 1.51 -18.75 -16.92
CA VAL A 247 1.39 -20.16 -16.51
C VAL A 247 0.01 -20.42 -15.92
N GLY A 248 -0.47 -19.51 -15.05
CA GLY A 248 -1.83 -19.57 -14.51
C GLY A 248 -2.90 -19.60 -15.61
N LEU A 249 -2.79 -18.72 -16.60
CA LEU A 249 -3.71 -18.67 -17.75
C LEU A 249 -3.63 -19.95 -18.60
N LEU A 250 -2.44 -20.48 -18.87
CA LEU A 250 -2.26 -21.74 -19.62
C LEU A 250 -2.88 -22.93 -18.88
N LEU A 251 -2.71 -22.99 -17.56
CA LEU A 251 -3.28 -24.07 -16.74
C LEU A 251 -4.81 -24.03 -16.66
N LEU A 252 -5.47 -22.95 -17.10
CA LEU A 252 -6.93 -22.94 -17.27
C LEU A 252 -7.42 -23.77 -18.46
N CYS A 253 -6.54 -24.23 -19.37
CA CYS A 253 -6.92 -25.16 -20.43
C CYS A 253 -7.53 -26.46 -19.88
N GLY A 254 -7.00 -26.98 -18.76
CA GLY A 254 -7.53 -28.17 -18.08
C GLY A 254 -9.00 -28.05 -17.66
N PRO A 255 -9.37 -27.10 -16.79
CA PRO A 255 -10.74 -26.93 -16.34
C PRO A 255 -11.68 -26.49 -17.48
N VAL A 256 -11.18 -25.79 -18.50
CA VAL A 256 -11.94 -25.51 -19.74
C VAL A 256 -12.34 -26.79 -20.46
N LEU A 257 -11.39 -27.70 -20.70
CA LEU A 257 -11.65 -28.97 -21.38
C LEU A 257 -12.57 -29.88 -20.55
N LEU A 258 -12.35 -29.96 -19.24
CA LEU A 258 -13.19 -30.76 -18.33
C LEU A 258 -14.61 -30.21 -18.24
N ALA A 259 -14.79 -28.90 -18.04
CA ALA A 259 -16.11 -28.28 -17.97
C ALA A 259 -16.86 -28.44 -19.31
N TRP A 260 -16.15 -28.31 -20.43
CA TRP A 260 -16.71 -28.56 -21.75
C TRP A 260 -17.18 -30.02 -21.91
N ALA A 261 -16.33 -30.99 -21.56
CA ALA A 261 -16.64 -32.42 -21.65
C ALA A 261 -17.82 -32.86 -20.76
N LEU A 262 -17.86 -32.37 -19.50
CA LEU A 262 -18.93 -32.68 -18.57
C LEU A 262 -20.29 -32.13 -19.05
N ILE A 263 -20.29 -30.96 -19.70
CA ILE A 263 -21.53 -30.34 -20.19
C ILE A 263 -21.98 -30.94 -21.51
N THR A 264 -21.07 -31.33 -22.41
CA THR A 264 -21.43 -32.03 -23.65
C THR A 264 -21.98 -33.43 -23.38
N GLY A 265 -21.50 -34.11 -22.32
CA GLY A 265 -21.99 -35.43 -21.91
C GLY A 265 -23.41 -35.42 -21.33
N LEU A 266 -23.86 -34.27 -20.80
CA LEU A 266 -25.23 -34.10 -20.32
C LEU A 266 -26.16 -33.82 -21.51
N ARG A 267 -26.94 -34.82 -21.95
CA ARG A 267 -28.02 -34.63 -22.94
C ARG A 267 -29.10 -33.73 -22.34
N ILE A 268 -29.04 -32.44 -22.65
CA ILE A 268 -29.93 -31.43 -22.10
C ILE A 268 -31.19 -31.30 -22.98
N SER A 269 -32.34 -31.71 -22.45
CA SER A 269 -33.66 -31.45 -23.06
C SER A 269 -34.05 -29.97 -22.92
N GLN A 270 -34.61 -29.41 -24.00
CA GLN A 270 -34.96 -27.99 -24.12
C GLN A 270 -36.44 -27.76 -23.82
N ASP A 271 -36.83 -27.71 -22.54
CA ASP A 271 -38.21 -27.31 -22.20
C ASP A 271 -38.34 -25.80 -22.06
N HIS A 272 -39.26 -25.24 -22.86
CA HIS A 272 -39.69 -23.84 -22.78
C HIS A 272 -40.74 -23.67 -21.68
N ILE A 273 -40.37 -22.99 -20.58
CA ILE A 273 -41.33 -22.59 -19.55
C ILE A 273 -41.91 -21.21 -19.91
N ALA A 274 -43.24 -21.17 -20.07
CA ALA A 274 -44.00 -19.93 -20.23
C ALA A 274 -43.90 -19.06 -18.96
N ALA A 275 -43.63 -17.76 -19.15
CA ALA A 275 -43.54 -16.80 -18.05
C ALA A 275 -44.94 -16.46 -17.52
N ARG A 276 -45.15 -16.53 -16.20
CA ARG A 276 -46.35 -15.97 -15.57
C ARG A 276 -46.12 -14.46 -15.31
N PRO A 277 -46.99 -13.57 -15.80
CA PRO A 277 -46.91 -12.15 -15.49
C PRO A 277 -47.21 -11.91 -14.01
N CYS A 278 -46.43 -11.04 -13.36
CA CYS A 278 -46.61 -10.67 -11.96
C CYS A 278 -46.50 -9.15 -11.80
N HIS A 279 -47.58 -8.51 -11.35
CA HIS A 279 -47.74 -7.06 -11.20
C HIS A 279 -47.33 -6.59 -9.79
N VAL A 280 -46.04 -6.38 -9.56
CA VAL A 280 -45.48 -5.83 -8.31
C VAL A 280 -44.53 -4.67 -8.66
N PRO A 281 -44.35 -3.62 -7.83
CA PRO A 281 -43.44 -2.51 -8.15
C PRO A 281 -41.96 -2.95 -8.22
N GLY A 282 -41.43 -3.12 -9.42
CA GLY A 282 -40.06 -3.62 -9.64
C GLY A 282 -38.96 -2.64 -9.23
N LEU A 283 -39.12 -1.35 -9.53
CA LEU A 283 -38.08 -0.35 -9.24
C LEU A 283 -37.84 -0.18 -7.73
N ALA A 284 -38.91 -0.19 -6.93
CA ALA A 284 -38.82 -0.17 -5.47
C ALA A 284 -38.01 -1.35 -4.91
N SER A 285 -38.14 -2.54 -5.52
CA SER A 285 -37.39 -3.74 -5.12
C SER A 285 -35.90 -3.62 -5.46
N ALA A 286 -35.57 -3.02 -6.61
CA ALA A 286 -34.19 -2.74 -6.99
C ALA A 286 -33.54 -1.69 -6.08
N LEU A 287 -34.28 -0.62 -5.74
CA LEU A 287 -33.80 0.39 -4.79
C LEU A 287 -33.61 -0.19 -3.38
N ALA A 288 -34.54 -1.03 -2.91
CA ALA A 288 -34.39 -1.74 -1.65
C ALA A 288 -33.13 -2.62 -1.64
N LEU A 289 -32.84 -3.35 -2.74
CA LEU A 289 -31.60 -4.10 -2.87
C LEU A 289 -30.36 -3.19 -2.81
N ALA A 290 -30.35 -2.06 -3.53
CA ALA A 290 -29.24 -1.12 -3.52
C ALA A 290 -29.00 -0.54 -2.10
N ILE A 291 -30.06 -0.18 -1.38
CA ILE A 291 -30.00 0.30 0.01
C ILE A 291 -29.49 -0.80 0.94
N GLY A 292 -30.04 -2.02 0.81
CA GLY A 292 -29.62 -3.15 1.62
C GLY A 292 -28.13 -3.48 1.45
N VAL A 293 -27.65 -3.53 0.20
CA VAL A 293 -26.22 -3.72 -0.10
C VAL A 293 -25.38 -2.55 0.41
N CYS A 294 -25.84 -1.31 0.24
CA CYS A 294 -25.17 -0.13 0.78
C CYS A 294 -24.95 -0.24 2.30
N LEU A 295 -25.99 -0.61 3.06
CA LEU A 295 -25.93 -0.81 4.51
C LEU A 295 -24.97 -1.94 4.91
N ILE A 296 -24.96 -3.06 4.18
CA ILE A 296 -24.02 -4.17 4.42
C ILE A 296 -22.57 -3.69 4.23
N ILE A 297 -22.30 -2.94 3.16
CA ILE A 297 -20.96 -2.43 2.84
C ILE A 297 -20.52 -1.39 3.88
N VAL A 298 -21.43 -0.48 4.29
CA VAL A 298 -21.16 0.47 5.37
C VAL A 298 -20.87 -0.28 6.68
N ALA A 299 -21.67 -1.30 7.04
CA ALA A 299 -21.44 -2.09 8.23
C ALA A 299 -20.09 -2.82 8.23
N GLY A 300 -19.63 -3.28 7.06
CA GLY A 300 -18.34 -3.98 6.91
C GLY A 300 -17.12 -3.06 6.87
N LEU A 301 -17.24 -1.84 6.34
CA LEU A 301 -16.11 -0.95 6.07
C LEU A 301 -16.04 0.28 6.99
N HIS A 302 -17.14 0.65 7.65
CA HIS A 302 -17.13 1.72 8.63
C HIS A 302 -16.41 1.26 9.91
N ASP A 303 -15.52 2.10 10.43
CA ASP A 303 -14.90 1.90 11.73
C ASP A 303 -15.51 2.89 12.74
N PRO A 304 -16.28 2.42 13.74
CA PRO A 304 -16.90 3.31 14.71
C PRO A 304 -15.84 3.99 15.58
N PRO A 305 -15.79 5.33 15.61
CA PRO A 305 -14.71 6.04 16.31
C PRO A 305 -14.81 5.92 17.81
N GLY A 306 -16.01 5.87 18.40
CA GLY A 306 -16.18 6.03 19.86
C GLY A 306 -15.64 7.38 20.35
N PRO A 307 -15.53 7.59 21.68
CA PRO A 307 -15.05 8.84 22.21
C PRO A 307 -13.52 8.94 22.08
N ARG A 308 -13.04 10.11 21.61
CA ARG A 308 -11.62 10.47 21.59
C ARG A 308 -11.12 10.70 23.02
N LYS A 309 -9.88 10.28 23.31
CA LYS A 309 -9.18 10.46 24.60
C LYS A 309 -8.33 11.74 24.58
N ALA A 310 -7.69 12.05 25.71
CA ALA A 310 -6.94 13.30 25.89
C ALA A 310 -5.66 13.38 25.04
N GLY A 311 -5.10 12.24 24.61
CA GLY A 311 -3.90 12.19 23.78
C GLY A 311 -2.61 12.12 24.61
N ARG A 312 -2.65 11.42 25.75
CA ARG A 312 -1.47 11.11 26.57
C ARG A 312 -0.81 9.85 26.05
N VAL A 313 0.36 9.99 25.44
CA VAL A 313 1.05 8.91 24.73
C VAL A 313 2.34 8.60 25.47
N MET A 314 2.54 7.33 25.84
CA MET A 314 3.76 6.86 26.50
C MET A 314 4.50 5.89 25.59
N VAL A 315 5.80 6.12 25.39
CA VAL A 315 6.69 5.18 24.70
C VAL A 315 7.49 4.40 25.73
N ASP A 316 7.48 3.08 25.63
CA ASP A 316 8.30 2.22 26.47
C ASP A 316 9.77 2.26 26.05
N GLU A 317 10.63 2.71 26.95
CA GLU A 317 12.10 2.70 26.85
C GLU A 317 12.72 1.81 27.94
N HIS A 318 11.91 1.15 28.78
CA HIS A 318 12.41 0.28 29.84
C HIS A 318 12.97 -1.02 29.27
N ARG A 319 12.25 -1.63 28.32
CA ARG A 319 12.61 -2.94 27.71
C ARG A 319 13.24 -2.84 26.32
N SER A 320 13.64 -1.64 25.88
CA SER A 320 14.20 -1.42 24.54
C SER A 320 15.48 -0.60 24.60
N GLN A 321 16.57 -1.13 24.06
CA GLN A 321 17.84 -0.41 23.85
C GLN A 321 18.07 -0.05 22.37
N TRP A 322 17.14 -0.43 21.48
CA TRP A 322 17.19 -0.17 20.04
C TRP A 322 16.20 0.93 19.64
N GLU A 323 16.50 1.68 18.57
CA GLU A 323 15.67 2.78 18.06
C GLU A 323 15.17 3.72 19.18
N ARG A 324 16.08 4.14 20.05
CA ARG A 324 15.78 4.94 21.24
C ARG A 324 15.09 6.25 20.86
N THR A 325 14.24 6.78 21.72
CA THR A 325 13.68 8.13 21.55
C THR A 325 14.38 9.20 22.37
N ASP A 326 15.24 8.84 23.32
CA ASP A 326 15.75 9.72 24.37
C ASP A 326 17.05 10.45 24.06
N ARG A 327 17.87 9.91 23.15
CA ARG A 327 19.07 10.59 22.63
C ARG A 327 18.69 11.44 21.41
N PRO A 328 18.87 12.77 21.46
CA PRO A 328 18.45 13.67 20.39
C PRO A 328 19.26 13.45 19.11
N PHE A 329 18.62 13.65 17.96
CA PHE A 329 19.30 13.75 16.67
C PHE A 329 19.74 15.20 16.47
N ASP A 330 20.97 15.53 16.87
CA ASP A 330 21.48 16.91 16.94
C ASP A 330 22.75 17.11 16.10
N THR A 331 23.42 18.26 16.24
CA THR A 331 24.61 18.60 15.46
C THR A 331 25.90 17.95 15.97
N GLU A 332 25.87 17.21 17.07
CA GLU A 332 27.06 16.67 17.74
C GLU A 332 27.15 15.14 17.68
N TRP A 333 26.05 14.43 17.44
CA TRP A 333 26.06 12.97 17.38
C TRP A 333 25.84 12.40 15.98
N TYR A 334 26.89 11.83 15.41
CA TYR A 334 26.90 11.18 14.09
C TYR A 334 27.05 9.65 14.22
N GLY A 335 27.14 8.96 13.08
CA GLY A 335 27.24 7.50 13.05
C GLY A 335 25.90 6.79 12.88
N HIS A 336 25.99 5.48 12.65
CA HIS A 336 24.85 4.59 12.38
C HIS A 336 23.72 4.72 13.41
N GLU A 337 24.04 4.71 14.70
CA GLU A 337 23.04 4.79 15.78
C GLU A 337 22.29 6.14 15.82
N SER A 338 22.90 7.22 15.30
CA SER A 338 22.20 8.52 15.21
C SER A 338 21.05 8.47 14.21
N GLY A 339 21.21 7.69 13.13
CA GLY A 339 20.19 7.46 12.12
C GLY A 339 19.11 6.48 12.60
N TYR A 340 19.51 5.33 13.16
CA TYR A 340 18.62 4.27 13.67
C TYR A 340 18.06 4.59 15.06
N ASN A 341 17.36 5.72 15.14
CA ASN A 341 16.83 6.31 16.36
C ASN A 341 15.48 7.01 16.03
N TYR A 342 14.58 7.12 17.01
CA TYR A 342 13.21 7.64 16.86
C TYR A 342 13.01 9.07 17.42
N ALA A 343 14.08 9.79 17.74
CA ALA A 343 14.03 11.11 18.37
C ALA A 343 13.21 12.12 17.54
N CYS A 344 13.40 12.14 16.23
CA CYS A 344 12.70 13.08 15.36
C CYS A 344 11.19 12.80 15.29
N ILE A 345 10.78 11.53 15.15
CA ILE A 345 9.34 11.19 15.11
C ILE A 345 8.67 11.36 16.48
N TYR A 346 9.39 11.09 17.58
CA TYR A 346 8.93 11.38 18.93
C TYR A 346 8.71 12.89 19.12
N ASP A 347 9.70 13.72 18.74
CA ASP A 347 9.59 15.17 18.87
C ASP A 347 8.47 15.73 17.99
N TYR A 348 8.32 15.21 16.76
CA TYR A 348 7.20 15.54 15.89
C TYR A 348 5.85 15.20 16.53
N CYS A 349 5.67 13.99 17.07
CA CYS A 349 4.44 13.60 17.75
C CYS A 349 4.14 14.48 18.98
N SER A 350 5.18 14.98 19.66
CA SER A 350 5.02 15.92 20.79
C SER A 350 4.40 17.27 20.39
N ARG A 351 4.37 17.59 19.09
CA ARG A 351 3.64 18.76 18.57
C ARG A 351 2.14 18.54 18.52
N PHE A 352 1.65 17.31 18.58
CA PHE A 352 0.24 16.93 18.46
C PHE A 352 -0.33 16.29 19.74
N TYR A 353 0.51 15.64 20.53
CA TYR A 353 0.12 14.85 21.70
C TYR A 353 0.97 15.16 22.92
N GLN A 354 0.49 14.79 24.11
CA GLN A 354 1.28 14.80 25.32
C GLN A 354 2.13 13.52 25.37
N MET A 355 3.37 13.63 24.89
CA MET A 355 4.32 12.52 24.86
C MET A 355 5.07 12.38 26.20
N ALA A 356 5.28 11.14 26.63
CA ALA A 356 6.16 10.77 27.74
C ALA A 356 6.91 9.46 27.42
N ARG A 357 7.98 9.20 28.17
CA ARG A 357 8.77 7.96 28.10
C ARG A 357 8.63 7.18 29.40
N LEU A 358 8.63 5.86 29.32
CA LEU A 358 8.59 4.97 30.46
C LEU A 358 9.92 4.23 30.60
N TYR A 359 10.60 4.40 31.74
CA TYR A 359 11.91 3.78 32.03
C TYR A 359 11.88 2.74 33.16
N ARG A 360 10.69 2.42 33.65
CA ARG A 360 10.43 1.52 34.77
C ARG A 360 9.40 0.46 34.35
N PRO A 361 9.28 -0.66 35.08
CA PRO A 361 8.33 -1.71 34.75
C PRO A 361 6.90 -1.19 34.56
N ILE A 362 6.17 -1.83 33.65
CA ILE A 362 4.78 -1.48 33.34
C ILE A 362 3.85 -2.04 34.43
N ASP A 363 3.07 -1.18 35.07
CA ASP A 363 2.07 -1.55 36.05
C ASP A 363 0.84 -0.61 35.97
N ALA A 364 -0.13 -0.81 36.86
CA ALA A 364 -1.34 0.01 36.88
C ALA A 364 -1.08 1.49 37.22
N ASN A 365 -0.06 1.79 38.02
CA ASN A 365 0.28 3.15 38.43
C ASN A 365 1.01 3.89 37.30
N THR A 366 1.93 3.21 36.61
CA THR A 366 2.66 3.80 35.48
C THR A 366 1.75 4.10 34.29
N LEU A 367 0.68 3.34 34.12
CA LEU A 367 -0.32 3.53 33.06
C LEU A 367 -1.54 4.37 33.46
N ALA A 368 -1.63 4.87 34.70
CA ALA A 368 -2.81 5.59 35.20
C ALA A 368 -3.16 6.83 34.34
N ASP A 369 -2.12 7.54 33.87
CA ASP A 369 -2.24 8.72 33.01
C ASP A 369 -1.88 8.46 31.55
N CYS A 370 -1.94 7.21 31.12
CA CYS A 370 -1.70 6.81 29.74
C CYS A 370 -3.03 6.68 28.98
N ASP A 371 -3.10 7.22 27.75
CA ASP A 371 -4.17 6.92 26.81
C ASP A 371 -3.69 5.94 25.73
N VAL A 372 -2.44 6.09 25.26
CA VAL A 372 -1.82 5.23 24.25
C VAL A 372 -0.43 4.81 24.72
N LEU A 373 -0.19 3.50 24.84
CA LEU A 373 1.11 2.90 25.10
C LEU A 373 1.73 2.42 23.78
N ILE A 374 2.97 2.82 23.52
CA ILE A 374 3.77 2.37 22.38
C ILE A 374 4.87 1.46 22.90
N VAL A 375 4.82 0.19 22.51
CA VAL A 375 5.88 -0.80 22.73
C VAL A 375 6.61 -0.99 21.39
N LYS A 376 7.84 -0.48 21.30
CA LYS A 376 8.68 -0.55 20.11
C LYS A 376 9.85 -1.49 20.34
N VAL A 377 10.12 -2.38 19.37
CA VAL A 377 11.37 -3.18 19.26
C VAL A 377 12.02 -3.52 20.62
N PRO A 378 11.31 -4.24 21.51
CA PRO A 378 11.84 -4.59 22.82
C PRO A 378 13.05 -5.51 22.66
N THR A 379 14.15 -5.19 23.32
CA THR A 379 15.39 -6.00 23.33
C THR A 379 15.47 -6.90 24.56
N GLU A 380 14.49 -6.81 25.46
CA GLU A 380 14.34 -7.64 26.65
C GLU A 380 12.89 -8.16 26.78
N ARG A 381 12.72 -9.28 27.52
CA ARG A 381 11.39 -9.82 27.82
C ARG A 381 10.64 -8.97 28.84
N TYR A 382 9.32 -8.95 28.70
CA TYR A 382 8.39 -8.45 29.70
C TYR A 382 8.04 -9.53 30.72
N ASP A 383 7.92 -9.14 31.98
CA ASP A 383 7.46 -10.03 33.03
C ASP A 383 5.94 -10.28 32.93
N GLN A 384 5.46 -11.39 33.48
CA GLN A 384 4.03 -11.74 33.43
C GLN A 384 3.12 -10.67 34.06
N ALA A 385 3.61 -9.98 35.09
CA ALA A 385 2.88 -8.87 35.71
C ALA A 385 2.72 -7.68 34.76
N GLU A 386 3.76 -7.36 33.98
CA GLU A 386 3.73 -6.29 32.98
C GLU A 386 2.75 -6.63 31.85
N ILE A 387 2.82 -7.86 31.32
CA ILE A 387 1.91 -8.35 30.28
C ILE A 387 0.45 -8.28 30.78
N ALA A 388 0.18 -8.71 32.02
CA ALA A 388 -1.13 -8.62 32.63
C ALA A 388 -1.61 -7.15 32.78
N ALA A 389 -0.72 -6.24 33.18
CA ALA A 389 -1.02 -4.81 33.30
C ALA A 389 -1.34 -4.19 31.93
N ILE A 390 -0.58 -4.51 30.88
CA ILE A 390 -0.85 -4.07 29.50
C ILE A 390 -2.21 -4.57 29.03
N ARG A 391 -2.50 -5.87 29.24
CA ARG A 391 -3.79 -6.46 28.86
C ARG A 391 -4.95 -5.77 29.56
N GLU A 392 -4.82 -5.52 30.86
CA GLU A 392 -5.86 -4.85 31.65
C GLU A 392 -6.04 -3.37 31.23
N PHE A 393 -4.94 -2.67 30.93
CA PHE A 393 -4.96 -1.32 30.39
C PHE A 393 -5.77 -1.24 29.09
N VAL A 394 -5.50 -2.14 28.13
CA VAL A 394 -6.28 -2.20 26.89
C VAL A 394 -7.74 -2.54 27.19
N ARG A 395 -8.01 -3.53 28.05
CA ARG A 395 -9.39 -3.91 28.42
C ARG A 395 -10.19 -2.72 28.95
N LYS A 396 -9.57 -1.82 29.72
CA LYS A 396 -10.19 -0.60 30.30
C LYS A 396 -10.33 0.58 29.32
N GLY A 397 -9.82 0.50 28.09
CA GLY A 397 -9.91 1.59 27.10
C GLY A 397 -8.58 2.16 26.62
N GLY A 398 -7.46 1.63 27.10
CA GLY A 398 -6.12 1.95 26.61
C GLY A 398 -5.94 1.60 25.13
N GLY A 399 -5.10 2.37 24.44
CA GLY A 399 -4.63 2.05 23.11
C GLY A 399 -3.23 1.45 23.19
N LEU A 400 -2.98 0.32 22.54
CA LEU A 400 -1.67 -0.32 22.48
C LEU A 400 -1.15 -0.32 21.05
N MET A 401 0.04 0.22 20.83
CA MET A 401 0.79 0.09 19.59
C MET A 401 1.96 -0.87 19.82
N LEU A 402 2.05 -1.91 19.00
CA LEU A 402 3.18 -2.81 18.91
C LEU A 402 3.92 -2.52 17.61
N VAL A 403 5.19 -2.14 17.69
CA VAL A 403 6.05 -1.91 16.52
C VAL A 403 7.12 -2.99 16.49
N GLY A 404 7.00 -3.89 15.52
CA GLY A 404 7.95 -4.96 15.23
C GLY A 404 8.88 -4.62 14.07
N GLU A 405 9.85 -5.50 13.89
CA GLU A 405 10.90 -5.40 12.87
C GLU A 405 10.93 -6.67 12.01
N HIS A 406 11.63 -6.64 10.88
CA HIS A 406 11.93 -7.81 10.07
C HIS A 406 12.57 -8.91 10.93
N THR A 407 12.17 -10.16 10.65
CA THR A 407 12.65 -11.37 11.35
C THR A 407 12.31 -11.38 12.85
N SER A 408 13.33 -11.40 13.70
CA SER A 408 13.28 -11.22 15.14
C SER A 408 14.69 -10.81 15.61
N VAL A 409 15.32 -9.90 14.87
CA VAL A 409 16.65 -9.37 15.23
C VAL A 409 16.61 -8.84 16.68
N PHE A 410 17.66 -9.13 17.45
CA PHE A 410 17.73 -8.88 18.89
C PHE A 410 16.61 -9.54 19.73
N ASN A 411 16.00 -10.61 19.23
CA ASN A 411 14.83 -11.28 19.83
C ASN A 411 13.57 -10.39 19.98
N THR A 412 13.52 -9.26 19.27
CA THR A 412 12.41 -8.30 19.34
C THR A 412 11.05 -8.94 19.02
N GLY A 413 10.99 -9.75 17.98
CA GLY A 413 9.80 -10.51 17.61
C GLY A 413 9.38 -11.55 18.66
N VAL A 414 10.31 -12.15 19.39
CA VAL A 414 10.01 -13.06 20.51
C VAL A 414 9.35 -12.29 21.65
N HIS A 415 9.96 -11.17 22.06
CA HIS A 415 9.49 -10.34 23.18
C HIS A 415 8.14 -9.68 22.88
N LEU A 416 7.94 -9.16 21.66
CA LEU A 416 6.64 -8.63 21.22
C LEU A 416 5.56 -9.70 21.20
N ASN A 417 5.90 -10.92 20.81
CA ASN A 417 4.95 -12.02 20.75
C ASN A 417 4.48 -12.49 22.12
N ASP A 418 5.22 -12.21 23.20
CA ASP A 418 4.75 -12.47 24.57
C ASP A 418 3.55 -11.57 24.92
N ILE A 419 3.46 -10.35 24.34
CA ILE A 419 2.30 -9.46 24.46
C ILE A 419 1.24 -9.76 23.38
N ALA A 420 1.64 -9.91 22.12
CA ALA A 420 0.70 -10.02 20.98
C ALA A 420 -0.24 -11.24 21.10
N LYS A 421 0.25 -12.35 21.67
CA LYS A 421 -0.53 -13.58 21.85
C LYS A 421 -1.73 -13.38 22.78
N GLU A 422 -1.66 -12.46 23.76
CA GLU A 422 -2.80 -12.10 24.61
C GLU A 422 -3.98 -11.52 23.81
N PHE A 423 -3.71 -11.03 22.58
CA PHE A 423 -4.70 -10.48 21.65
C PHE A 423 -4.95 -11.39 20.43
N GLY A 424 -4.43 -12.63 20.46
CA GLY A 424 -4.75 -13.71 19.53
C GLY A 424 -3.98 -13.71 18.21
N PHE A 425 -2.95 -12.89 18.05
CA PHE A 425 -2.11 -12.81 16.86
C PHE A 425 -0.61 -12.86 17.21
N ARG A 426 0.27 -12.96 16.20
CA ARG A 426 1.73 -12.90 16.36
C ARG A 426 2.41 -12.28 15.14
N PHE A 427 3.58 -11.68 15.37
CA PHE A 427 4.57 -11.37 14.34
C PHE A 427 5.23 -12.68 13.87
N ARG A 428 5.36 -12.87 12.55
CA ARG A 428 6.15 -13.95 11.98
C ARG A 428 7.62 -13.53 11.94
N TYR A 429 8.52 -14.52 11.96
CA TYR A 429 9.96 -14.30 11.89
C TYR A 429 10.43 -14.39 10.44
N ASP A 430 9.94 -13.47 9.62
CA ASP A 430 10.21 -13.38 8.20
C ASP A 430 10.56 -11.96 7.74
N CYS A 431 11.12 -11.87 6.53
CA CYS A 431 11.24 -10.66 5.75
C CYS A 431 10.28 -10.75 4.56
N LEU A 432 9.54 -9.69 4.30
CA LEU A 432 8.76 -9.54 3.08
C LEU A 432 9.58 -8.83 2.01
N PHE A 433 9.40 -9.26 0.77
CA PHE A 433 10.04 -8.73 -0.43
C PHE A 433 9.02 -8.63 -1.55
N ASP A 434 9.12 -7.59 -2.38
CA ASP A 434 8.34 -7.51 -3.62
C ASP A 434 8.89 -8.51 -4.65
N ILE A 435 8.00 -9.15 -5.40
CA ILE A 435 8.33 -10.19 -6.38
C ILE A 435 9.10 -9.59 -7.57
N ASP A 436 8.74 -8.38 -8.03
CA ASP A 436 9.36 -7.73 -9.18
C ASP A 436 10.61 -6.93 -8.80
N ARG A 437 10.60 -6.31 -7.61
CA ARG A 437 11.67 -5.43 -7.12
C ARG A 437 11.92 -5.66 -5.64
N THR A 438 12.73 -6.67 -5.34
CA THR A 438 13.08 -7.13 -3.99
C THR A 438 13.07 -6.06 -2.89
N TYR A 439 13.75 -4.93 -3.08
CA TYR A 439 13.93 -3.88 -2.06
C TYR A 439 13.01 -2.65 -2.23
N GLU A 440 11.94 -2.76 -3.01
CA GLU A 440 10.90 -1.74 -3.12
C GLU A 440 9.55 -2.37 -2.75
N GLN A 441 8.91 -1.90 -1.68
CA GLN A 441 7.65 -2.44 -1.19
C GLN A 441 6.58 -1.35 -1.10
N PRO A 442 6.15 -0.79 -2.26
CA PRO A 442 5.27 0.36 -2.28
C PRO A 442 3.87 -0.02 -1.81
N TYR A 443 3.40 0.65 -0.76
CA TYR A 443 2.03 0.59 -0.34
C TYR A 443 1.19 1.66 -1.03
N ARG A 444 0.08 1.21 -1.61
CA ARG A 444 -0.98 2.07 -2.16
C ARG A 444 -2.26 1.88 -1.35
N PRO A 445 -2.83 2.95 -0.77
CA PRO A 445 -4.05 2.84 0.00
C PRO A 445 -5.21 2.28 -0.84
N ALA A 446 -5.99 1.40 -0.22
CA ALA A 446 -7.23 0.89 -0.82
C ALA A 446 -8.25 2.02 -1.09
N TRP A 447 -9.23 1.75 -1.95
CA TRP A 447 -10.29 2.72 -2.28
C TRP A 447 -11.07 3.18 -1.04
N VAL A 448 -11.49 2.23 -0.20
CA VAL A 448 -12.00 2.51 1.15
C VAL A 448 -10.89 2.19 2.14
N ARG A 449 -10.34 3.24 2.74
CA ARG A 449 -9.17 3.18 3.62
C ARG A 449 -9.62 2.88 5.05
N HIS A 450 -8.85 2.04 5.74
CA HIS A 450 -8.93 1.98 7.19
C HIS A 450 -8.53 3.35 7.78
N PRO A 451 -9.15 3.82 8.87
CA PRO A 451 -8.83 5.10 9.52
C PRO A 451 -7.34 5.44 9.65
N VAL A 452 -6.57 4.48 10.13
CA VAL A 452 -5.12 4.61 10.36
C VAL A 452 -4.35 5.08 9.11
N VAL A 453 -4.76 4.67 7.91
CA VAL A 453 -4.04 4.93 6.66
C VAL A 453 -4.74 5.97 5.78
N GLN A 454 -5.70 6.72 6.33
CA GLN A 454 -6.49 7.65 5.54
C GLN A 454 -5.69 8.79 4.93
N ALA A 455 -4.78 9.36 5.72
CA ALA A 455 -3.98 10.51 5.32
C ALA A 455 -2.74 10.12 4.51
N ILE A 456 -2.43 8.82 4.42
CA ILE A 456 -1.28 8.34 3.65
C ILE A 456 -1.55 8.56 2.15
N PRO A 457 -0.66 9.25 1.43
CA PRO A 457 -0.72 9.36 -0.01
C PRO A 457 -0.16 8.09 -0.66
N SER A 458 1.17 7.95 -0.68
CA SER A 458 1.89 6.70 -0.88
C SER A 458 2.83 6.46 0.31
N LEU A 459 3.31 5.23 0.46
CA LEU A 459 4.26 4.81 1.49
C LEU A 459 5.15 3.75 0.87
N ASP A 460 6.43 3.73 1.22
CA ASP A 460 7.30 2.60 0.93
C ASP A 460 7.80 1.99 2.24
N PHE A 461 7.70 0.68 2.35
CA PHE A 461 8.31 -0.06 3.45
C PHE A 461 9.82 -0.12 3.24
N ALA A 462 10.58 -0.28 4.33
CA ALA A 462 11.98 -0.63 4.25
C ALA A 462 12.09 -2.14 4.03
N VAL A 463 11.93 -2.91 5.10
CA VAL A 463 11.76 -4.37 5.07
C VAL A 463 10.91 -4.74 6.26
N SER A 464 9.69 -5.21 6.00
CA SER A 464 8.74 -5.58 7.06
C SER A 464 8.71 -7.08 7.30
N CYS A 465 8.35 -7.53 8.50
CA CYS A 465 7.83 -8.89 8.69
C CYS A 465 6.31 -8.97 8.36
N SER A 466 5.72 -10.16 8.50
CA SER A 466 4.28 -10.38 8.34
C SER A 466 3.56 -10.72 9.64
N ILE A 467 2.26 -10.41 9.72
CA ILE A 467 1.41 -10.81 10.85
C ILE A 467 0.70 -12.13 10.57
N ALA A 468 0.76 -13.05 11.53
CA ALA A 468 -0.12 -14.20 11.61
C ALA A 468 -1.30 -13.87 12.56
N PRO A 469 -2.52 -13.63 12.03
CA PRO A 469 -3.64 -13.15 12.83
C PRO A 469 -4.25 -14.23 13.74
N GLY A 470 -3.88 -15.51 13.56
CA GLY A 470 -4.35 -16.61 14.40
C GLY A 470 -5.87 -16.63 14.56
N LEU A 471 -6.31 -16.70 15.82
CA LEU A 471 -7.72 -16.68 16.22
C LEU A 471 -8.28 -15.25 16.39
N SER A 472 -7.45 -14.21 16.20
CA SER A 472 -7.88 -12.82 16.34
C SER A 472 -8.98 -12.47 15.33
N LEU A 473 -10.09 -11.92 15.84
CA LEU A 473 -11.20 -11.38 15.06
C LEU A 473 -10.92 -9.94 14.55
N GLY A 474 -9.67 -9.49 14.64
CA GLY A 474 -9.23 -8.22 14.09
C GLY A 474 -9.30 -8.16 12.56
N GLN A 475 -8.79 -7.06 12.01
CA GLN A 475 -8.74 -6.79 10.57
C GLN A 475 -7.37 -6.28 10.13
N ALA A 476 -7.02 -6.55 8.88
CA ALA A 476 -5.83 -6.00 8.26
C ALA A 476 -6.09 -4.53 7.89
N VAL A 477 -5.26 -3.64 8.42
CA VAL A 477 -5.22 -2.22 8.06
C VAL A 477 -4.41 -2.05 6.77
N ILE A 478 -3.23 -2.71 6.72
CA ILE A 478 -2.41 -2.82 5.52
C ILE A 478 -2.35 -4.31 5.15
N ARG A 479 -2.92 -4.61 3.99
CA ARG A 479 -2.83 -5.89 3.29
C ARG A 479 -2.23 -5.61 1.92
N SER A 480 -1.08 -6.20 1.65
CA SER A 480 -0.32 -6.00 0.41
C SER A 480 -0.25 -7.28 -0.38
N THR A 481 -0.13 -7.17 -1.71
CA THR A 481 0.03 -8.28 -2.65
C THR A 481 1.30 -8.07 -3.47
N GLY A 482 1.67 -9.03 -4.32
CA GLY A 482 2.92 -8.97 -5.07
C GLY A 482 4.16 -9.20 -4.19
N LEU A 483 3.95 -9.83 -3.03
CA LEU A 483 5.01 -10.08 -2.05
C LEU A 483 5.36 -11.57 -1.97
N LYS A 484 6.59 -11.84 -1.56
CA LYS A 484 7.12 -13.13 -1.13
C LYS A 484 7.79 -12.97 0.24
N ASN A 485 7.89 -14.05 1.02
CA ASN A 485 8.58 -14.02 2.31
C ASN A 485 9.81 -14.93 2.34
N LEU A 486 10.81 -14.56 3.13
CA LEU A 486 11.92 -15.43 3.53
C LEU A 486 11.99 -15.48 5.06
N THR A 487 12.27 -16.65 5.60
CA THR A 487 12.45 -16.79 7.05
C THR A 487 13.80 -16.21 7.50
N ALA A 488 13.91 -15.91 8.79
CA ALA A 488 15.17 -15.50 9.41
C ALA A 488 16.34 -16.45 9.08
N ASP A 489 17.51 -15.87 8.76
CA ASP A 489 18.77 -16.59 8.57
C ASP A 489 19.65 -16.40 9.80
N TYR A 490 19.67 -17.40 10.70
CA TYR A 490 20.41 -17.33 11.95
C TYR A 490 21.95 -17.37 11.79
N HIS A 491 22.48 -17.51 10.56
CA HIS A 491 23.91 -17.33 10.31
C HIS A 491 24.30 -15.86 10.14
N ALA A 492 23.36 -15.00 9.72
CA ALA A 492 23.58 -13.57 9.63
C ALA A 492 23.39 -12.91 11.02
N SER A 493 24.25 -11.96 11.39
CA SER A 493 24.18 -11.30 12.71
C SER A 493 22.90 -10.51 12.94
N ASN A 494 22.29 -9.99 11.87
CA ASN A 494 21.00 -9.30 11.87
C ASN A 494 19.83 -10.22 11.49
N PHE A 495 20.06 -11.53 11.41
CA PHE A 495 19.13 -12.55 10.93
C PHE A 495 18.57 -12.34 9.52
N TYR A 496 19.15 -11.43 8.75
CA TYR A 496 18.67 -11.05 7.44
C TYR A 496 19.00 -12.14 6.40
N PRO A 497 18.01 -12.67 5.68
CA PRO A 497 18.25 -13.76 4.74
C PRO A 497 18.88 -13.29 3.44
N GLN A 498 19.65 -14.19 2.81
CA GLN A 498 20.06 -14.01 1.42
C GLN A 498 18.81 -14.04 0.52
N VAL A 499 18.65 -12.99 -0.30
CA VAL A 499 17.43 -12.87 -1.11
C VAL A 499 17.54 -13.68 -2.39
N GLN A 500 17.08 -14.93 -2.34
CA GLN A 500 16.98 -15.85 -3.47
C GLN A 500 15.63 -16.56 -3.44
N ASP A 501 15.12 -16.95 -4.61
CA ASP A 501 13.77 -17.53 -4.74
C ASP A 501 13.70 -19.00 -4.31
N HIS A 502 13.62 -19.22 -3.00
CA HIS A 502 13.59 -20.55 -2.38
C HIS A 502 12.20 -21.21 -2.32
N ALA A 503 12.18 -22.55 -2.32
CA ALA A 503 10.94 -23.34 -2.29
C ALA A 503 10.09 -23.16 -1.01
N HIS A 504 10.72 -22.80 0.11
CA HIS A 504 10.02 -22.63 1.40
C HIS A 504 9.30 -21.29 1.52
N MET A 505 9.51 -20.37 0.57
CA MET A 505 8.82 -19.10 0.53
C MET A 505 7.31 -19.29 0.44
N ARG A 506 6.59 -18.35 1.03
CA ARG A 506 5.19 -18.06 0.77
C ARG A 506 5.11 -16.82 -0.11
N TYR A 507 4.07 -16.72 -0.91
CA TYR A 507 3.91 -15.64 -1.90
C TYR A 507 2.43 -15.28 -2.06
N GLY A 508 2.15 -14.04 -2.47
CA GLY A 508 0.80 -13.53 -2.66
C GLY A 508 0.47 -12.39 -1.70
N ALA A 509 -0.63 -12.54 -0.94
CA ALA A 509 -1.14 -11.49 -0.06
C ALA A 509 -0.61 -11.63 1.37
N PHE A 510 -0.10 -10.56 1.99
CA PHE A 510 0.38 -10.54 3.38
C PHE A 510 -0.21 -9.39 4.19
N ILE A 511 -0.19 -9.53 5.52
CA ILE A 511 -0.62 -8.49 6.47
C ILE A 511 0.62 -7.82 7.05
N GLN A 512 0.74 -6.49 6.87
CA GLN A 512 1.84 -5.66 7.38
C GLN A 512 1.39 -4.66 8.46
N LEU A 513 0.08 -4.46 8.63
CA LEU A 513 -0.49 -3.72 9.75
C LEU A 513 -1.82 -4.34 10.16
N TRP A 514 -1.91 -4.74 11.43
CA TRP A 514 -3.06 -5.43 12.00
C TRP A 514 -3.74 -4.58 13.07
N ALA A 515 -5.07 -4.59 13.10
CA ALA A 515 -5.88 -3.92 14.11
C ALA A 515 -6.83 -4.91 14.80
N CYS A 516 -6.91 -4.87 16.11
CA CYS A 516 -7.96 -5.56 16.85
C CYS A 516 -8.50 -4.71 18.02
N ARG A 517 -9.65 -5.12 18.54
CA ARG A 517 -10.31 -4.51 19.71
C ARG A 517 -10.28 -5.51 20.86
N HIS A 518 -10.04 -5.02 22.08
CA HIS A 518 -10.09 -5.84 23.30
C HIS A 518 -10.71 -5.03 24.44
N GLY A 519 -11.84 -5.50 24.97
CA GLY A 519 -12.66 -4.72 25.90
C GLY A 519 -13.03 -3.35 25.32
N SER A 520 -12.83 -2.30 26.10
CA SER A 520 -13.08 -0.92 25.66
C SER A 520 -11.91 -0.30 24.87
N GLY A 521 -10.79 -1.00 24.70
CA GLY A 521 -9.57 -0.47 24.07
C GLY A 521 -9.21 -1.13 22.72
N ARG A 522 -8.05 -0.75 22.22
CA ARG A 522 -7.63 -1.01 20.83
C ARG A 522 -6.17 -1.40 20.77
N VAL A 523 -5.82 -2.26 19.81
CA VAL A 523 -4.46 -2.71 19.57
C VAL A 523 -4.11 -2.56 18.09
N LEU A 524 -2.94 -2.00 17.81
CA LEU A 524 -2.30 -2.02 16.50
C LEU A 524 -0.98 -2.79 16.57
N ALA A 525 -0.68 -3.53 15.51
CA ALA A 525 0.60 -4.19 15.32
C ALA A 525 1.16 -3.87 13.94
N PHE A 526 2.28 -3.15 13.91
CA PHE A 526 2.97 -2.69 12.70
C PHE A 526 4.31 -3.40 12.55
N THR A 527 4.66 -3.79 11.34
CA THR A 527 5.72 -4.79 11.10
C THR A 527 7.05 -4.26 10.57
N ASP A 528 7.24 -2.93 10.52
CA ASP A 528 8.45 -2.29 10.00
C ASP A 528 8.84 -1.12 10.90
N SER A 529 9.83 -1.33 11.76
CA SER A 529 10.29 -0.29 12.67
C SER A 529 11.23 0.70 11.98
N THR A 530 12.02 0.20 11.02
CA THR A 530 13.03 0.98 10.29
C THR A 530 12.45 2.25 9.65
N ILE A 531 11.21 2.23 9.15
CA ILE A 531 10.62 3.44 8.51
C ILE A 531 10.40 4.62 9.45
N PHE A 532 10.42 4.44 10.77
CA PHE A 532 10.30 5.52 11.75
C PHE A 532 11.65 6.01 12.29
N SER A 533 12.76 5.44 11.81
CA SER A 533 14.09 5.97 12.07
C SER A 533 14.25 7.39 11.51
N ASN A 534 15.11 8.20 12.15
CA ASN A 534 15.31 9.62 11.83
C ASN A 534 15.57 9.86 10.34
N PHE A 535 16.30 8.96 9.68
CA PHE A 535 16.64 9.08 8.26
C PHE A 535 15.46 8.86 7.30
N ALA A 536 14.37 8.22 7.75
CA ALA A 536 13.26 7.77 6.91
C ALA A 536 11.92 8.41 7.27
N THR A 537 11.72 8.81 8.53
CA THR A 537 10.37 9.08 9.08
C THR A 537 9.59 10.21 8.40
N PHE A 538 10.25 11.09 7.65
CA PHE A 538 9.61 12.20 6.91
C PHE A 538 9.55 11.99 5.39
N GLU A 539 9.91 10.79 4.92
CA GLU A 539 9.52 10.38 3.58
C GLU A 539 8.01 10.24 3.49
N GLU A 540 7.52 10.25 2.25
CA GLU A 540 6.11 10.33 1.93
C GLU A 540 5.28 9.27 2.69
N GLY A 541 4.28 9.72 3.46
CA GLY A 541 3.29 8.89 4.14
C GLY A 541 3.69 8.31 5.50
N LYS A 542 4.97 8.37 5.90
CA LYS A 542 5.46 7.73 7.14
C LYS A 542 5.05 8.48 8.40
N ALA A 543 5.24 9.80 8.42
CA ALA A 543 4.76 10.65 9.51
C ALA A 543 3.22 10.63 9.62
N GLU A 544 2.52 10.64 8.48
CA GLU A 544 1.05 10.54 8.43
C GLU A 544 0.56 9.18 8.94
N LEU A 545 1.28 8.08 8.66
CA LEU A 545 1.00 6.76 9.23
C LEU A 545 1.13 6.78 10.75
N MET A 546 2.23 7.30 11.30
CA MET A 546 2.43 7.38 12.75
C MET A 546 1.29 8.15 13.43
N LEU A 547 0.95 9.34 12.93
CA LEU A 547 -0.15 10.13 13.47
C LEU A 547 -1.50 9.41 13.35
N GLY A 548 -1.75 8.73 12.23
CA GLY A 548 -2.98 7.96 12.02
C GLY A 548 -3.09 6.75 12.96
N MET A 549 -1.98 6.07 13.25
CA MET A 549 -1.94 4.99 14.23
C MET A 549 -2.23 5.49 15.65
N ILE A 550 -1.57 6.57 16.08
CA ILE A 550 -1.80 7.16 17.41
C ILE A 550 -3.25 7.66 17.52
N GLU A 551 -3.76 8.38 16.52
CA GLU A 551 -5.11 8.95 16.57
C GLU A 551 -6.19 7.87 16.64
N TRP A 552 -6.05 6.77 15.89
CA TRP A 552 -7.00 5.65 15.97
C TRP A 552 -6.96 4.94 17.33
N LEU A 553 -5.77 4.80 17.92
CA LEU A 553 -5.58 4.27 19.27
C LEU A 553 -6.03 5.25 20.36
N ASN A 554 -6.03 6.56 20.08
CA ASN A 554 -6.46 7.63 20.97
C ASN A 554 -8.01 7.74 21.07
N HIS A 555 -8.70 6.63 20.87
CA HIS A 555 -10.14 6.50 21.00
C HIS A 555 -10.51 5.26 21.82
N ARG A 556 -11.65 5.31 22.52
CA ARG A 556 -12.24 4.11 23.15
C ARG A 556 -13.24 3.45 22.21
N ASN A 557 -13.50 2.17 22.40
CA ASN A 557 -14.60 1.50 21.72
C ASN A 557 -15.93 2.03 22.26
N GLY A 558 -16.84 2.39 21.36
CA GLY A 558 -18.22 2.75 21.69
C GLY A 558 -19.20 1.62 21.33
N PRO A 559 -20.51 1.86 21.49
CA PRO A 559 -21.54 0.93 21.03
C PRO A 559 -21.38 0.61 19.55
N ASP A 560 -21.36 -0.68 19.21
CA ASP A 560 -21.18 -1.13 17.83
C ASP A 560 -22.54 -1.29 17.14
N ILE A 561 -22.89 -0.34 16.28
CA ILE A 561 -24.13 -0.39 15.48
C ILE A 561 -23.99 -1.25 14.22
N ARG A 562 -22.78 -1.70 13.86
CA ARG A 562 -22.52 -2.43 12.62
C ARG A 562 -23.32 -3.72 12.50
N PRO A 563 -23.50 -4.55 13.57
CA PRO A 563 -24.35 -5.74 13.47
C PRO A 563 -25.80 -5.40 13.15
N LEU A 564 -26.35 -4.35 13.76
CA LEU A 564 -27.72 -3.91 13.48
C LEU A 564 -27.86 -3.39 12.05
N ALA A 565 -26.91 -2.57 11.59
CA ALA A 565 -26.87 -2.08 10.20
C ALA A 565 -26.72 -3.24 9.19
N ALA A 566 -25.90 -4.24 9.51
CA ALA A 566 -25.74 -5.44 8.68
C ALA A 566 -27.04 -6.26 8.63
N LEU A 567 -27.70 -6.48 9.78
CA LEU A 567 -28.99 -7.20 9.84
C LEU A 567 -30.09 -6.47 9.07
N ALA A 568 -30.22 -5.15 9.27
CA ALA A 568 -31.17 -4.32 8.52
C ALA A 568 -30.85 -4.33 7.01
N GLY A 569 -29.57 -4.25 6.65
CA GLY A 569 -29.10 -4.34 5.28
C GLY A 569 -29.43 -5.69 4.63
N ILE A 570 -29.17 -6.80 5.33
CA ILE A 570 -29.50 -8.16 4.88
C ILE A 570 -31.00 -8.31 4.72
N ALA A 571 -31.80 -7.92 5.71
CA ALA A 571 -33.26 -8.01 5.64
C ALA A 571 -33.82 -7.23 4.44
N THR A 572 -33.34 -6.01 4.23
CA THR A 572 -33.75 -5.14 3.11
C THR A 572 -33.31 -5.72 1.76
N ALA A 573 -32.07 -6.22 1.66
CA ALA A 573 -31.54 -6.83 0.45
C ALA A 573 -32.30 -8.12 0.09
N VAL A 574 -32.57 -8.98 1.06
CA VAL A 574 -33.33 -10.23 0.89
C VAL A 574 -34.77 -9.92 0.48
N ALA A 575 -35.43 -8.95 1.12
CA ALA A 575 -36.78 -8.54 0.73
C ALA A 575 -36.83 -8.04 -0.72
N GLY A 576 -35.89 -7.15 -1.11
CA GLY A 576 -35.77 -6.68 -2.49
C GLY A 576 -35.51 -7.82 -3.48
N LEU A 577 -34.65 -8.77 -3.11
CA LEU A 577 -34.32 -9.94 -3.94
C LEU A 577 -35.53 -10.88 -4.09
N LEU A 578 -36.24 -11.23 -3.01
CA LEU A 578 -37.38 -12.16 -3.04
C LEU A 578 -38.53 -11.65 -3.91
N VAL A 579 -38.77 -10.34 -3.89
CA VAL A 579 -39.80 -9.71 -4.74
C VAL A 579 -39.38 -9.70 -6.20
N ALA A 580 -38.12 -9.34 -6.49
CA ALA A 580 -37.66 -9.13 -7.85
C ALA A 580 -37.17 -10.41 -8.56
N ILE A 581 -36.70 -11.43 -7.83
CA ILE A 581 -36.17 -12.68 -8.42
C ILE A 581 -37.25 -13.49 -9.13
N ARG A 582 -38.53 -13.26 -8.79
CA ARG A 582 -39.69 -13.81 -9.49
C ARG A 582 -39.87 -13.22 -10.90
N ARG A 583 -39.16 -12.13 -11.23
CA ARG A 583 -39.14 -11.49 -12.56
C ARG A 583 -37.86 -11.85 -13.30
N ARG A 584 -38.01 -12.70 -14.31
CA ARG A 584 -36.89 -13.26 -15.06
C ARG A 584 -36.03 -12.20 -15.77
N THR A 585 -36.66 -11.17 -16.35
CA THR A 585 -35.97 -10.10 -17.09
C THR A 585 -35.27 -9.06 -16.20
N TRP A 586 -35.50 -9.09 -14.88
CA TRP A 586 -34.99 -8.08 -13.93
C TRP A 586 -33.62 -8.40 -13.34
N ARG A 587 -33.01 -9.55 -13.69
CA ARG A 587 -31.71 -9.96 -13.15
C ARG A 587 -30.61 -8.93 -13.38
N VAL A 588 -30.58 -8.31 -14.56
CA VAL A 588 -29.61 -7.26 -14.89
C VAL A 588 -29.84 -5.98 -14.06
N VAL A 589 -31.10 -5.66 -13.76
CA VAL A 589 -31.47 -4.51 -12.90
C VAL A 589 -31.03 -4.77 -11.46
N LEU A 590 -31.21 -6.01 -10.96
CA LEU A 590 -30.78 -6.39 -9.61
C LEU A 590 -29.27 -6.37 -9.46
N LEU A 591 -28.53 -6.86 -10.46
CA LEU A 591 -27.08 -6.75 -10.49
C LEU A 591 -26.64 -5.29 -10.50
N ALA A 592 -27.24 -4.46 -11.36
CA ALA A 592 -26.97 -3.02 -11.43
C ALA A 592 -27.25 -2.32 -10.09
N ALA A 593 -28.36 -2.66 -9.42
CA ALA A 593 -28.70 -2.16 -8.10
C ALA A 593 -27.69 -2.56 -7.03
N GLY A 594 -27.24 -3.82 -7.02
CA GLY A 594 -26.21 -4.30 -6.11
C GLY A 594 -24.88 -3.56 -6.32
N ILE A 595 -24.46 -3.35 -7.57
CA ILE A 595 -23.23 -2.60 -7.90
C ILE A 595 -23.34 -1.15 -7.45
N LEU A 596 -24.48 -0.50 -7.70
CA LEU A 596 -24.74 0.85 -7.22
C LEU A 596 -24.69 0.91 -5.68
N GLY A 597 -25.32 -0.06 -5.00
CA GLY A 597 -25.26 -0.21 -3.55
C GLY A 597 -23.84 -0.34 -3.02
N CYS A 598 -22.99 -1.14 -3.68
CA CYS A 598 -21.57 -1.24 -3.34
C CYS A 598 -20.83 0.09 -3.52
N GLY A 599 -21.06 0.78 -4.65
CA GLY A 599 -20.46 2.09 -4.93
C GLY A 599 -20.85 3.16 -3.90
N LEU A 600 -22.15 3.26 -3.59
CA LEU A 600 -22.67 4.19 -2.59
C LEU A 600 -22.18 3.85 -1.18
N GLY A 601 -22.24 2.57 -0.79
CA GLY A 601 -21.81 2.12 0.52
C GLY A 601 -20.32 2.36 0.77
N GLY A 602 -19.47 2.10 -0.24
CA GLY A 602 -18.04 2.36 -0.14
C GLY A 602 -17.72 3.86 -0.01
N GLN A 603 -18.42 4.73 -0.77
CA GLN A 603 -18.25 6.18 -0.63
C GLN A 603 -18.77 6.71 0.70
N ALA A 604 -19.90 6.19 1.18
CA ALA A 604 -20.46 6.53 2.49
C ALA A 604 -19.48 6.13 3.61
N ALA A 605 -18.99 4.88 3.63
CA ALA A 605 -18.00 4.41 4.59
C ALA A 605 -16.72 5.25 4.54
N ARG A 606 -16.22 5.58 3.34
CA ARG A 606 -15.06 6.45 3.16
C ARG A 606 -15.28 7.85 3.74
N ALA A 607 -16.44 8.46 3.48
CA ALA A 607 -16.79 9.79 3.99
C ALA A 607 -16.92 9.77 5.52
N MET A 608 -17.65 8.79 6.07
CA MET A 608 -17.85 8.61 7.51
C MET A 608 -16.51 8.41 8.23
N ASN A 609 -15.66 7.51 7.73
CA ASN A 609 -14.36 7.26 8.32
C ASN A 609 -13.49 8.53 8.24
N ARG A 610 -13.51 9.29 7.14
CA ARG A 610 -12.74 10.53 6.97
C ARG A 610 -13.15 11.64 7.91
N MET A 611 -14.44 11.76 8.17
CA MET A 611 -14.97 12.73 9.14
C MET A 611 -14.63 12.32 10.57
N ALA A 612 -14.66 11.02 10.87
CA ALA A 612 -14.43 10.48 12.20
C ALA A 612 -12.96 10.50 12.63
N PHE A 613 -12.00 10.38 11.70
CA PHE A 613 -10.58 10.24 11.98
C PHE A 613 -9.72 11.20 11.16
N ALA A 614 -9.97 12.50 11.30
CA ALA A 614 -9.06 13.51 10.77
C ALA A 614 -7.72 13.48 11.53
N LEU A 615 -6.61 13.78 10.86
CA LEU A 615 -5.33 13.95 11.54
C LEU A 615 -5.42 15.05 12.62
N PRO A 616 -4.73 14.87 13.75
CA PRO A 616 -4.69 15.88 14.80
C PRO A 616 -4.10 17.18 14.27
N ARG A 617 -4.55 18.31 14.83
CA ARG A 617 -3.91 19.61 14.61
C ARG A 617 -2.75 19.79 15.58
N PRO A 618 -1.67 20.46 15.19
CA PRO A 618 -0.58 20.72 16.11
C PRO A 618 -1.03 21.67 17.22
N VAL A 619 -0.67 21.31 18.45
CA VAL A 619 -0.90 22.07 19.69
C VAL A 619 0.35 22.84 20.13
N ARG A 620 1.51 22.54 19.54
CA ARG A 620 2.76 23.28 19.72
C ARG A 620 3.32 23.70 18.36
N PRO A 621 3.94 24.89 18.25
CA PRO A 621 4.56 25.34 17.01
C PRO A 621 5.76 24.47 16.64
N TYR A 622 6.05 24.39 15.34
CA TYR A 622 7.24 23.77 14.79
C TYR A 622 7.57 24.42 13.45
N THR A 623 8.80 24.23 12.97
CA THR A 623 9.26 24.69 11.67
C THR A 623 9.22 23.54 10.68
N LEU A 624 8.53 23.73 9.55
CA LEU A 624 8.42 22.76 8.47
C LEU A 624 9.16 23.25 7.21
N PHE A 625 10.15 22.47 6.79
CA PHE A 625 10.80 22.57 5.50
C PHE A 625 10.06 21.69 4.49
N VAL A 626 9.57 22.30 3.42
CA VAL A 626 8.96 21.58 2.29
C VAL A 626 10.00 21.45 1.20
N ILE A 627 10.34 20.22 0.85
CA ILE A 627 11.21 19.91 -0.28
C ILE A 627 10.34 19.80 -1.53
N ASP A 628 10.56 20.70 -2.49
CA ASP A 628 9.79 20.71 -3.73
C ASP A 628 10.04 19.44 -4.54
N ARG A 629 8.96 18.85 -5.05
CA ARG A 629 8.94 17.76 -6.02
C ARG A 629 8.14 18.14 -7.28
N THR A 630 7.93 19.44 -7.52
CA THR A 630 7.20 19.97 -8.70
C THR A 630 8.16 20.26 -9.84
N VAL A 631 9.21 21.03 -9.54
CA VAL A 631 10.25 21.45 -10.49
C VAL A 631 11.60 20.81 -10.16
N CYS A 632 11.78 20.32 -8.93
CA CYS A 632 12.97 19.56 -8.53
C CYS A 632 12.73 18.05 -8.68
N LYS A 633 13.58 17.39 -9.49
CA LYS A 633 13.49 15.94 -9.76
C LYS A 633 14.67 15.14 -9.24
N GLY A 634 15.72 15.81 -8.77
CA GLY A 634 16.91 15.17 -8.20
C GLY A 634 16.54 14.10 -7.17
N PRO A 635 17.29 13.01 -7.08
CA PRO A 635 17.00 11.94 -6.14
C PRO A 635 17.19 12.42 -4.69
N LEU A 636 16.38 11.88 -3.80
CA LEU A 636 16.47 12.10 -2.36
C LEU A 636 16.68 10.76 -1.66
N SER A 637 16.96 10.81 -0.35
CA SER A 637 17.14 9.61 0.45
C SER A 637 15.90 8.71 0.42
N LYS A 638 16.11 7.40 0.45
CA LYS A 638 15.06 6.39 0.47
C LYS A 638 15.41 5.31 1.49
N SER A 639 14.67 5.29 2.59
CA SER A 639 15.01 4.55 3.80
C SER A 639 16.44 4.88 4.23
N GLY A 640 17.24 3.91 4.68
CA GLY A 640 18.65 4.14 5.03
C GLY A 640 19.52 4.50 3.83
N PHE A 641 19.11 4.12 2.61
CA PHE A 641 19.94 4.22 1.41
C PHE A 641 19.92 5.61 0.79
N ILE A 642 21.12 6.06 0.44
CA ILE A 642 21.36 7.26 -0.35
C ILE A 642 21.90 6.76 -1.68
N ALA A 643 21.23 7.08 -2.78
CA ALA A 643 21.55 6.51 -4.09
C ALA A 643 22.96 6.91 -4.59
N GLY A 644 23.61 7.90 -3.96
CA GLY A 644 24.93 8.44 -4.32
C GLY A 644 25.08 9.15 -5.68
N PRO A 645 24.04 9.56 -6.43
CA PRO A 645 24.24 10.27 -7.68
C PRO A 645 24.70 11.71 -7.42
N ARG A 646 25.29 12.32 -8.46
CA ARG A 646 25.92 13.65 -8.39
C ARG A 646 24.94 14.80 -8.09
N ASP A 647 23.65 14.58 -8.28
CA ASP A 647 22.56 15.54 -8.09
C ASP A 647 21.65 15.20 -6.89
N GLY A 648 22.08 14.29 -6.01
CA GLY A 648 21.35 13.90 -4.80
C GLY A 648 21.58 14.85 -3.62
N PHE A 649 20.53 15.13 -2.86
CA PHE A 649 20.53 16.00 -1.66
C PHE A 649 19.89 15.31 -0.44
N GLY A 650 19.99 13.99 -0.36
CA GLY A 650 19.42 13.20 0.72
C GLY A 650 20.04 13.49 2.08
N ILE A 651 21.34 13.76 2.17
CA ILE A 651 22.03 14.10 3.42
C ILE A 651 21.60 15.49 3.90
N PHE A 652 21.61 16.49 3.01
CA PHE A 652 21.16 17.84 3.31
C PHE A 652 19.71 17.84 3.87
N GLU A 653 18.78 17.13 3.21
CA GLU A 653 17.41 16.99 3.72
C GLU A 653 17.37 16.41 5.15
N ARG A 654 18.20 15.39 5.43
CA ARG A 654 18.27 14.79 6.77
C ARG A 654 18.87 15.74 7.80
N TRP A 655 19.85 16.57 7.42
CA TRP A 655 20.55 17.46 8.34
C TRP A 655 19.69 18.64 8.80
N ILE A 656 18.66 19.00 8.04
CA ILE A 656 17.57 19.88 8.52
C ILE A 656 16.99 19.36 9.85
N LEU A 657 16.84 18.03 10.01
CA LEU A 657 16.26 17.43 11.21
C LEU A 657 17.14 17.61 12.45
N ARG A 658 18.47 17.71 12.27
CA ARG A 658 19.45 17.92 13.35
C ARG A 658 19.31 19.28 14.05
N LEU A 659 18.56 20.20 13.44
CA LEU A 659 18.24 21.51 14.01
C LEU A 659 16.90 21.53 14.76
N GLY A 660 16.22 20.39 14.90
CA GLY A 660 14.87 20.31 15.47
C GLY A 660 13.78 20.83 14.54
N TYR A 661 14.08 20.93 13.24
CA TYR A 661 13.10 21.22 12.20
C TYR A 661 12.57 19.92 11.58
N PHE A 662 11.45 19.99 10.88
CA PHE A 662 10.86 18.84 10.22
C PHE A 662 10.83 19.03 8.71
N THR A 663 10.87 17.94 7.96
CA THR A 663 10.81 17.97 6.50
C THR A 663 9.52 17.35 5.98
N SER A 664 9.15 17.71 4.76
CA SER A 664 8.13 17.00 3.99
C SER A 664 8.38 17.17 2.50
N ARG A 665 8.14 16.13 1.71
CA ARG A 665 8.25 16.17 0.24
C ARG A 665 6.87 16.44 -0.34
N ARG A 666 6.72 17.48 -1.17
CA ARG A 666 5.41 17.90 -1.72
C ARG A 666 5.52 18.39 -3.17
N SER A 667 4.43 18.28 -3.93
CA SER A 667 4.35 18.76 -5.32
C SER A 667 3.12 19.65 -5.53
N GLY A 668 3.15 20.47 -6.58
CA GLY A 668 2.06 21.33 -6.98
C GLY A 668 1.73 22.37 -5.91
N LYS A 669 0.45 22.52 -5.60
CA LYS A 669 -0.02 23.52 -4.61
C LYS A 669 0.41 23.19 -3.19
N ASP A 670 0.62 21.91 -2.89
CA ASP A 670 0.99 21.46 -1.55
C ASP A 670 2.44 21.83 -1.19
N ALA A 671 3.26 22.21 -2.18
CA ALA A 671 4.62 22.71 -1.95
C ALA A 671 4.65 24.00 -1.09
N PHE A 672 3.57 24.77 -1.07
CA PHE A 672 3.48 26.07 -0.38
C PHE A 672 2.91 25.98 1.04
N THR A 673 2.93 24.80 1.69
CA THR A 673 2.25 24.55 2.97
C THR A 673 3.12 24.65 4.22
N GLY A 674 4.45 24.76 4.08
CA GLY A 674 5.38 24.89 5.22
C GLY A 674 5.99 26.28 5.37
N ASP A 675 6.91 26.41 6.32
CA ASP A 675 7.56 27.66 6.68
C ASP A 675 8.71 28.03 5.73
N VAL A 676 9.41 27.00 5.22
CA VAL A 676 10.50 27.14 4.26
C VAL A 676 10.27 26.19 3.09
N LEU A 677 10.32 26.69 1.86
CA LEU A 677 10.27 25.91 0.63
C LEU A 677 11.67 25.80 0.03
N VAL A 678 12.15 24.57 -0.15
CA VAL A 678 13.51 24.27 -0.64
C VAL A 678 13.46 23.73 -2.07
N PHE A 679 14.31 24.28 -2.92
CA PHE A 679 14.54 23.81 -4.28
C PHE A 679 15.99 23.34 -4.42
N PHE A 680 16.17 22.03 -4.64
CA PHE A 680 17.46 21.44 -5.01
C PHE A 680 17.53 21.26 -6.51
N TYR A 681 18.50 21.89 -7.18
CA TYR A 681 18.76 21.72 -8.61
C TYR A 681 17.46 21.73 -9.46
N PRO A 682 16.77 22.88 -9.54
CA PRO A 682 15.52 22.96 -10.28
C PRO A 682 15.79 22.76 -11.78
N THR A 683 15.23 21.71 -12.36
CA THR A 683 15.34 21.35 -13.80
C THR A 683 13.99 21.32 -14.51
N GLY A 684 12.90 21.17 -13.74
CA GLY A 684 11.55 21.09 -14.24
C GLY A 684 11.00 22.43 -14.74
N THR A 685 9.99 22.34 -15.60
CA THR A 685 9.31 23.51 -16.16
C THR A 685 8.63 24.35 -15.07
N VAL A 686 9.00 25.63 -14.99
CA VAL A 686 8.37 26.60 -14.08
C VAL A 686 7.23 27.30 -14.82
N THR A 687 5.98 26.91 -14.54
CA THR A 687 4.79 27.52 -15.14
C THR A 687 4.46 28.88 -14.53
N ASP A 688 3.74 29.72 -15.26
CA ASP A 688 3.35 31.04 -14.76
C ASP A 688 2.42 30.97 -13.52
N ASP A 689 1.55 29.96 -13.45
CA ASP A 689 0.72 29.71 -12.27
C ASP A 689 1.59 29.38 -11.05
N PHE A 690 2.61 28.52 -11.22
CA PHE A 690 3.54 28.19 -10.14
C PHE A 690 4.35 29.42 -9.68
N ARG A 691 4.81 30.26 -10.61
CA ARG A 691 5.49 31.55 -10.28
C ARG A 691 4.59 32.48 -9.48
N GLN A 692 3.33 32.61 -9.87
CA GLN A 692 2.37 33.45 -9.15
C GLN A 692 2.11 32.92 -7.74
N GLN A 693 1.98 31.61 -7.58
CA GLN A 693 1.83 30.97 -6.27
C GLN A 693 3.09 31.16 -5.40
N LEU A 694 4.29 30.97 -5.96
CA LEU A 694 5.55 31.22 -5.27
C LEU A 694 5.66 32.67 -4.79
N ARG A 695 5.36 33.64 -5.64
CA ARG A 695 5.35 35.07 -5.25
C ARG A 695 4.35 35.37 -4.14
N ARG A 696 3.15 34.80 -4.20
CA ARG A 696 2.13 34.94 -3.14
C ARG A 696 2.60 34.32 -1.83
N TYR A 697 3.16 33.10 -1.89
CA TYR A 697 3.70 32.39 -0.74
C TYR A 697 4.77 33.24 -0.02
N VAL A 698 5.76 33.73 -0.76
CA VAL A 698 6.82 34.58 -0.18
C VAL A 698 6.24 35.90 0.35
N TYR A 699 5.38 36.57 -0.42
CA TYR A 699 4.77 37.84 0.01
C TYR A 699 4.02 37.70 1.35
N HIS A 700 3.37 36.56 1.59
CA HIS A 700 2.62 36.28 2.81
C HIS A 700 3.46 35.77 3.99
N GLY A 701 4.77 35.61 3.85
CA GLY A 701 5.68 35.23 4.94
C GLY A 701 6.47 33.95 4.71
N GLY A 702 6.20 33.23 3.62
CA GLY A 702 6.95 32.03 3.26
C GLY A 702 8.43 32.34 2.95
N LYS A 703 9.32 31.44 3.34
CA LYS A 703 10.75 31.53 3.04
C LYS A 703 11.10 30.57 1.93
N VAL A 704 12.00 30.97 1.04
CA VAL A 704 12.45 30.14 -0.08
C VAL A 704 13.96 29.98 0.01
N LEU A 705 14.44 28.75 -0.13
CA LEU A 705 15.85 28.41 -0.24
C LEU A 705 16.07 27.69 -1.57
N ILE A 706 16.92 28.24 -2.43
CA ILE A 706 17.28 27.62 -3.71
C ILE A 706 18.76 27.26 -3.66
N LEU A 707 19.06 25.98 -3.86
CA LEU A 707 20.41 25.47 -4.05
C LEU A 707 20.60 25.14 -5.52
N ASP A 708 21.62 25.74 -6.10
CA ASP A 708 21.99 25.52 -7.49
C ASP A 708 23.50 25.64 -7.66
N SER A 709 24.02 25.09 -8.75
CA SER A 709 25.44 25.21 -9.13
C SER A 709 25.64 25.00 -10.63
N PRO A 710 26.80 25.39 -11.18
CA PRO A 710 27.18 25.10 -12.56
C PRO A 710 27.03 23.63 -12.98
N GLU A 711 27.12 22.66 -12.06
CA GLU A 711 26.90 21.25 -12.38
C GLU A 711 25.45 20.93 -12.81
N ASN A 712 24.48 21.78 -12.44
CA ASN A 712 23.10 21.69 -12.91
C ASN A 712 22.96 22.35 -14.30
N ALA A 713 23.45 21.67 -15.34
CA ALA A 713 23.48 22.18 -16.71
C ALA A 713 22.11 22.57 -17.27
N GLU A 714 21.02 21.99 -16.76
CA GLU A 714 19.64 22.29 -17.18
C GLU A 714 18.91 23.25 -16.24
N SER A 715 19.64 23.98 -15.39
CA SER A 715 19.05 24.85 -14.36
C SER A 715 17.92 25.73 -14.88
N LYS A 716 16.82 25.72 -14.12
CA LYS A 716 15.65 26.59 -14.28
C LYS A 716 15.51 27.59 -13.13
N THR A 717 16.58 27.82 -12.36
CA THR A 717 16.58 28.76 -11.22
C THR A 717 16.11 30.16 -11.60
N ASN A 718 16.56 30.71 -12.74
CA ASN A 718 16.10 32.01 -13.24
C ASN A 718 14.58 32.05 -13.53
N GLY A 719 13.98 30.89 -13.82
CA GLY A 719 12.53 30.76 -13.92
C GLY A 719 11.80 30.91 -12.59
N LEU A 720 12.40 30.49 -11.47
CA LEU A 720 11.89 30.67 -10.11
C LEU A 720 12.13 32.08 -9.58
N LEU A 721 13.27 32.69 -9.93
CA LEU A 721 13.65 34.05 -9.52
C LEU A 721 12.93 35.15 -10.31
N TYR A 722 12.20 34.78 -11.38
CA TYR A 722 11.46 35.72 -12.19
C TYR A 722 10.45 36.53 -11.37
N GLY A 723 10.60 37.87 -11.41
CA GLY A 723 9.74 38.80 -10.66
C GLY A 723 10.22 39.11 -9.23
N PHE A 724 11.34 38.55 -8.79
CA PHE A 724 12.01 38.92 -7.54
C PHE A 724 13.20 39.88 -7.78
N GLY A 725 13.62 40.13 -9.02
CA GLY A 725 14.78 40.99 -9.28
C GLY A 725 16.11 40.34 -8.87
N MET A 726 16.14 39.01 -8.80
CA MET A 726 17.34 38.20 -8.61
C MET A 726 17.55 37.33 -9.85
N SER A 727 18.80 36.94 -10.12
CA SER A 727 19.14 35.93 -11.12
C SER A 727 20.46 35.24 -10.78
N VAL A 728 20.66 34.03 -11.31
CA VAL A 728 21.96 33.37 -11.39
C VAL A 728 22.62 33.71 -12.73
N ASP A 729 23.88 34.14 -12.70
CA ASP A 729 24.72 34.30 -13.89
C ASP A 729 25.25 32.94 -14.30
N THR A 730 25.09 32.59 -15.58
CA THR A 730 25.51 31.29 -16.12
C THR A 730 27.02 31.18 -16.32
N HIS A 731 27.78 32.28 -16.15
CA HIS A 731 29.24 32.24 -16.11
C HIS A 731 29.72 31.89 -14.69
N PRO A 732 30.43 30.76 -14.48
CA PRO A 732 30.85 30.34 -13.15
C PRO A 732 31.84 31.33 -12.49
N ALA A 733 31.74 31.52 -11.18
CA ALA A 733 32.69 32.29 -10.37
C ALA A 733 34.03 31.55 -10.11
N GLY A 734 34.16 30.33 -10.63
CA GLY A 734 35.35 29.48 -10.47
C GLY A 734 35.37 28.64 -9.19
N ALA A 735 36.51 28.03 -8.89
CA ALA A 735 36.78 27.28 -7.66
C ALA A 735 37.49 28.17 -6.61
N GLY A 736 37.36 27.84 -5.33
CA GLY A 736 38.10 28.52 -4.27
C GLY A 736 37.50 28.34 -2.88
N LEU A 737 38.06 29.04 -1.90
CA LEU A 737 37.49 29.16 -0.57
C LEU A 737 36.41 30.24 -0.58
N ILE A 738 35.25 29.93 -0.01
CA ILE A 738 34.22 30.95 0.19
C ILE A 738 34.62 31.91 1.32
N SER A 739 34.13 33.14 1.24
CA SER A 739 34.17 34.13 2.30
C SER A 739 32.75 34.28 2.87
N PRO A 740 32.38 33.53 3.93
CA PRO A 740 31.07 33.62 4.56
C PRO A 740 31.05 34.71 5.67
N PRO A 741 29.91 34.97 6.33
CA PRO A 741 29.84 35.90 7.46
C PRO A 741 30.79 35.50 8.60
N GLN A 742 31.23 36.49 9.37
CA GLN A 742 32.08 36.27 10.55
C GLN A 742 31.39 35.28 11.50
N SER A 743 32.11 34.25 11.96
CA SER A 743 31.68 33.05 12.72
C SER A 743 31.23 31.83 11.91
N TRP A 744 31.06 31.93 10.59
CA TRP A 744 30.68 30.77 9.77
C TRP A 744 31.91 30.00 9.27
N PRO A 745 31.81 28.68 9.07
CA PRO A 745 32.92 27.88 8.55
C PRO A 745 33.31 28.27 7.12
N VAL A 746 34.61 28.38 6.88
CA VAL A 746 35.18 28.56 5.54
C VAL A 746 35.34 27.19 4.89
N VAL A 747 34.75 26.99 3.70
CA VAL A 747 34.82 25.72 2.96
C VAL A 747 35.30 25.93 1.54
N GLN A 748 35.93 24.90 0.97
CA GLN A 748 36.34 24.86 -0.43
C GLN A 748 35.16 24.45 -1.32
N VAL A 749 34.94 25.18 -2.41
CA VAL A 749 33.96 24.85 -3.46
C VAL A 749 34.67 24.70 -4.81
N GLU A 750 34.19 23.77 -5.64
CA GLU A 750 34.75 23.51 -6.98
C GLU A 750 34.18 24.43 -8.04
N SER A 751 32.94 24.87 -7.86
CA SER A 751 32.28 25.82 -8.74
C SER A 751 31.15 26.54 -8.00
N ALA A 752 30.80 27.73 -8.46
CA ALA A 752 29.65 28.48 -7.97
C ALA A 752 29.05 29.37 -9.06
N PHE A 753 27.73 29.55 -9.06
CA PHE A 753 27.07 30.62 -9.78
C PHE A 753 27.24 31.95 -9.05
N ARG A 754 27.49 33.01 -9.81
CA ARG A 754 27.37 34.38 -9.30
C ARG A 754 25.89 34.73 -9.18
N ILE A 755 25.50 35.28 -8.03
CA ILE A 755 24.13 35.73 -7.75
C ILE A 755 24.02 37.22 -7.97
N VAL A 756 23.11 37.63 -8.86
CA VAL A 756 22.79 39.03 -9.14
C VAL A 756 21.50 39.40 -8.41
N GLY A 757 21.50 40.53 -7.69
CA GLY A 757 20.37 41.00 -6.90
C GLY A 757 20.31 40.43 -5.47
N GLY A 758 19.43 41.00 -4.66
CA GLY A 758 19.36 40.72 -3.22
C GLY A 758 20.55 41.28 -2.42
N GLN A 759 20.58 41.01 -1.13
CA GLN A 759 21.71 41.32 -0.25
C GLN A 759 22.66 40.11 -0.18
N PRO A 760 23.91 40.23 -0.67
CA PRO A 760 24.88 39.14 -0.61
C PRO A 760 25.36 38.90 0.82
N PHE A 761 25.69 37.64 1.12
CA PHE A 761 26.25 37.24 2.42
C PHE A 761 27.35 36.19 2.33
N VAL A 762 27.59 35.58 1.17
CA VAL A 762 28.77 34.74 0.90
C VAL A 762 29.40 35.18 -0.42
N TRP A 763 30.73 35.30 -0.43
CA TRP A 763 31.51 35.70 -1.60
C TRP A 763 32.52 34.62 -2.01
N LEU A 764 32.90 34.62 -3.28
CA LEU A 764 33.98 33.81 -3.85
C LEU A 764 34.71 34.67 -4.89
N ASN A 765 36.01 34.90 -4.72
CA ASN A 765 36.79 35.77 -5.61
C ASN A 765 36.12 37.14 -5.84
N ASP A 766 35.66 37.78 -4.76
CA ASP A 766 34.89 39.04 -4.74
C ASP A 766 33.54 39.01 -5.50
N GLN A 767 33.10 37.85 -5.98
CA GLN A 767 31.78 37.66 -6.57
C GLN A 767 30.78 37.15 -5.52
N PRO A 768 29.56 37.71 -5.45
CA PRO A 768 28.52 37.18 -4.57
C PRO A 768 28.06 35.81 -5.07
N VAL A 769 28.14 34.80 -4.21
CA VAL A 769 27.73 33.41 -4.51
C VAL A 769 26.59 32.92 -3.62
N ALA A 770 26.19 33.73 -2.62
CA ALA A 770 24.91 33.58 -1.94
C ALA A 770 24.30 34.94 -1.59
N SER A 771 23.00 35.10 -1.86
CA SER A 771 22.26 36.33 -1.59
C SER A 771 20.85 36.05 -1.08
N THR A 772 20.31 36.98 -0.31
CA THR A 772 18.93 36.95 0.19
C THR A 772 18.19 38.24 -0.13
N LEU A 773 16.95 38.10 -0.60
CA LEU A 773 16.03 39.21 -0.82
C LEU A 773 14.81 39.06 0.10
N ARG A 774 14.42 40.16 0.76
CA ARG A 774 13.12 40.25 1.43
C ARG A 774 12.05 40.67 0.42
N TYR A 775 10.92 39.96 0.41
CA TYR A 775 9.80 40.23 -0.47
C TYR A 775 8.48 40.09 0.28
N GLY A 776 7.77 41.21 0.50
CA GLY A 776 6.63 41.23 1.41
C GLY A 776 7.07 40.88 2.84
N ARG A 777 6.42 39.88 3.45
CA ARG A 777 6.76 39.38 4.80
C ARG A 777 7.75 38.21 4.81
N GLY A 778 8.08 37.65 3.64
CA GLY A 778 8.97 36.50 3.50
C GLY A 778 10.31 36.86 2.86
N SER A 779 11.05 35.84 2.45
CA SER A 779 12.37 36.00 1.82
C SER A 779 12.67 34.91 0.79
N VAL A 780 13.54 35.25 -0.16
CA VAL A 780 14.14 34.33 -1.12
C VAL A 780 15.65 34.34 -0.91
N THR A 781 16.21 33.18 -0.57
CA THR A 781 17.65 32.95 -0.39
C THR A 781 18.14 32.02 -1.49
N VAL A 782 19.24 32.39 -2.13
CA VAL A 782 19.86 31.62 -3.22
C VAL A 782 21.30 31.30 -2.86
N ILE A 783 21.67 30.02 -2.96
CA ILE A 783 23.01 29.49 -2.79
C ILE A 783 23.50 28.99 -4.15
N GLY A 784 24.52 29.64 -4.71
CA GLY A 784 25.08 29.32 -6.03
C GLY A 784 26.12 28.21 -6.04
N PHE A 785 26.46 27.63 -4.89
CA PHE A 785 27.43 26.53 -4.74
C PHE A 785 26.77 25.27 -4.14
N GLY A 786 25.53 24.98 -4.55
CA GLY A 786 24.75 23.82 -4.11
C GLY A 786 25.47 22.46 -4.24
N SER A 787 26.38 22.30 -5.20
CA SER A 787 27.22 21.10 -5.40
C SER A 787 28.01 20.69 -4.16
N ARG A 788 28.39 21.65 -3.31
CA ARG A 788 29.04 21.39 -2.01
C ARG A 788 28.18 20.59 -1.03
N PHE A 789 26.86 20.61 -1.22
CA PHE A 789 25.85 19.96 -0.40
C PHE A 789 25.21 18.74 -1.05
N THR A 790 25.81 18.24 -2.14
CA THR A 790 25.37 16.98 -2.75
C THR A 790 25.84 15.80 -1.91
N ASP A 791 25.11 14.68 -2.01
CA ASP A 791 25.39 13.47 -1.23
C ASP A 791 26.84 12.98 -1.39
N GLN A 792 27.41 13.05 -2.61
CA GLN A 792 28.80 12.65 -2.88
C GLN A 792 29.82 13.46 -2.08
N VAL A 793 29.50 14.73 -1.84
CA VAL A 793 30.38 15.73 -1.25
C VAL A 793 30.12 15.90 0.26
N MET A 794 29.02 15.30 0.74
CA MET A 794 28.59 15.25 2.14
C MET A 794 28.86 13.89 2.82
N GLY A 795 29.71 13.04 2.25
CA GLY A 795 30.12 11.77 2.86
C GLY A 795 29.42 10.52 2.32
N VAL A 796 28.61 10.65 1.25
CA VAL A 796 27.93 9.56 0.51
C VAL A 796 26.83 8.84 1.28
N THR A 797 27.00 8.60 2.58
CA THR A 797 26.05 7.94 3.47
C THR A 797 25.75 8.81 4.68
N GLY A 798 24.55 8.66 5.25
CA GLY A 798 24.16 9.39 6.47
C GLY A 798 24.80 8.88 7.76
N ASP A 799 25.54 7.77 7.68
CA ASP A 799 26.14 7.08 8.83
C ASP A 799 27.60 7.48 9.05
N VAL A 800 28.15 8.39 8.23
CA VAL A 800 29.54 8.85 8.36
C VAL A 800 29.70 9.72 9.60
N GLU A 801 30.73 9.40 10.39
CA GLU A 801 31.27 10.33 11.38
C GLU A 801 32.18 11.34 10.68
N PRO A 802 31.88 12.66 10.74
CA PRO A 802 32.63 13.64 9.97
C PRO A 802 34.02 13.88 10.56
N ASP A 803 35.02 13.93 9.69
CA ASP A 803 36.29 14.55 10.02
C ASP A 803 36.14 16.09 10.11
N GLN A 804 37.22 16.79 10.43
CA GLN A 804 37.19 18.25 10.58
C GLN A 804 36.72 18.98 9.30
N GLN A 805 37.06 18.47 8.12
CA GLN A 805 36.72 19.12 6.85
C GLN A 805 35.24 18.92 6.52
N LEU A 806 34.74 17.70 6.65
CA LEU A 806 33.33 17.39 6.44
C LEU A 806 32.45 18.07 7.49
N ARG A 807 32.91 18.14 8.74
CA ARG A 807 32.22 18.84 9.81
C ARG A 807 32.02 20.32 9.50
N ALA A 808 33.03 20.98 8.93
CA ALA A 808 32.91 22.38 8.50
C ALA A 808 31.81 22.58 7.43
N VAL A 809 31.63 21.60 6.53
CA VAL A 809 30.53 21.63 5.53
C VAL A 809 29.17 21.50 6.21
N PHE A 810 29.03 20.60 7.19
CA PHE A 810 27.79 20.43 7.95
C PHE A 810 27.47 21.68 8.77
N ASP A 811 28.46 22.25 9.45
CA ASP A 811 28.28 23.46 10.25
C ASP A 811 27.91 24.68 9.38
N LEU A 812 28.43 24.76 8.15
CA LEU A 812 28.02 25.78 7.17
C LEU A 812 26.55 25.60 6.76
N GLU A 813 26.11 24.37 6.46
CA GLU A 813 24.71 24.08 6.19
C GLU A 813 23.82 24.53 7.36
N TYR A 814 24.18 24.14 8.59
CA TYR A 814 23.40 24.51 9.77
C TYR A 814 23.29 26.03 9.93
N ALA A 815 24.37 26.76 9.65
CA ALA A 815 24.38 28.22 9.70
C ALA A 815 23.44 28.82 8.63
N ILE A 816 23.48 28.31 7.39
CA ILE A 816 22.57 28.72 6.30
C ILE A 816 21.10 28.45 6.69
N LEU A 817 20.78 27.27 7.21
CA LEU A 817 19.42 26.91 7.59
C LEU A 817 18.88 27.81 8.72
N ARG A 818 19.68 28.07 9.77
CA ARG A 818 19.31 29.00 10.86
C ARG A 818 19.11 30.44 10.36
N TYR A 819 19.94 30.87 9.41
CA TYR A 819 19.82 32.18 8.78
C TYR A 819 18.52 32.31 7.98
N VAL A 820 18.18 31.32 7.15
CA VAL A 820 16.92 31.29 6.38
C VAL A 820 15.70 31.32 7.30
N VAL A 821 15.71 30.55 8.39
CA VAL A 821 14.62 30.55 9.38
C VAL A 821 14.56 31.86 10.17
N GLY A 822 15.66 32.60 10.29
CA GLY A 822 15.74 33.87 11.01
C GLY A 822 16.07 33.75 12.49
N GLN A 823 16.63 32.61 12.92
CA GLN A 823 17.08 32.39 14.31
C GLN A 823 18.51 32.86 14.57
N ALA A 824 19.31 33.07 13.52
CA ALA A 824 20.65 33.64 13.59
C ALA A 824 20.92 34.47 12.32
N GLY A 825 20.44 35.70 12.28
CA GLY A 825 20.99 36.68 11.34
C GLY A 825 22.38 37.10 11.83
N PRO A 826 23.37 37.34 10.96
CA PRO A 826 24.56 38.06 11.38
C PRO A 826 24.13 39.39 11.99
N LYS A 827 24.70 39.75 13.15
CA LYS A 827 24.80 41.17 13.50
C LYS A 827 25.75 41.76 12.47
N ILE A 828 25.17 42.35 11.44
CA ILE A 828 25.91 43.18 10.50
C ILE A 828 26.17 44.48 11.25
N GLU A 829 27.43 44.77 11.55
CA GLU A 829 27.86 46.14 11.89
C GLU A 829 27.73 47.05 10.67
#